data_AF-A0A2R6CVS8-F1
#
_entry.id   AF-A0A2R6CVS8-F1
#
_cell.length_a   1.000
_cell.length_b   1.000
_cell.length_c   1.000
_cell.angle_alpha   90.00
_cell.angle_beta   90.00
_cell.angle_gamma   90.00
#
_symmetry.space_group_name_H-M   'P 1'
#
loop_
_entity.id
_entity.type
_entity.pdbx_description
1 polymer ?
#
loop_
_entity_poly.entity_id
_entity_poly.type
_entity_poly.pdbx_seq_one_letter_code
_entity_poly.pdbx_strand_id
1 'polypeptide(L)'
;MRQTRRSWLKGTGVALFGTAVAGCSGAFEDDESGSTPDTDGDDQSTATATATETGSAGDKETATEPDPTDIAVVAEWNAIRTRLRDPVILGHGEEFAAGASVAADIFERFEKASGEHNAHETLEETNETYYAGFEEGLADLRGALEAEDLDGAHEAMHAADEHLRKAQGALAGSEAVKPLSMLVMGAHVADAALLASIGDFSDAAGEFTQIGIKFDEKGMGEMLAGADTEAAEAFTDAVDRAAAAAEDEDAAAVAEHAGAAFDAVTGGSYSLLPETVAGVAHLGAIQARGWDAAALASLGGPGTDFAHAATLATYRARVHDAAWLYERGHADAAKTRVENVFAHFEGARAHEALEDASEDAYHRFEDDGLGALTTAIDEDDADGVAETVETTDAALVEGVEALGSGVEPALLEAGYFKARVEDALERYRLGEGAVAAETVRGLFETFEANEADFHETLEETDESLYETFEEDHLDGLVTAFEESDDAAVEEHVTGIREALLSFETAVGSTAQVSAVESAYMSARVFDAGVLDVVGESERAASVVESTFAHFEAGAGGFHEALEAADHDRYESFEAALDGAADAAGEGGDVTERARAFDDEAIEATYAVVGAAGGSYSAEATAVVQDTFAHFEEARVHDMLEEADKGVYEEFETALDEYASALESGSDVDAAAERFGTAAVRAQFAVGGAPGAAPAGDSETGGEEPDLEGGPNVVEGVPDDADHVVEMRAVAFEPAELTVEQGDTVAWKHAAGEPHNVVAYADELPDGATYWASGGFESEDAAREGWENGQGAVQSGQSYVHTFETAGEHEYFCVPHEAAGMVGTVVVE
;
A
#
# COMPACT_ATOMS: atom_id res chain seq x y z
N MET A 1 -37.75 -12.30 13.69
CA MET A 1 -37.11 -12.23 15.02
C MET A 1 -35.91 -13.17 15.07
N ARG A 2 -34.77 -12.67 14.61
CA ARG A 2 -33.42 -13.10 15.01
C ARG A 2 -32.64 -11.79 15.09
N GLN A 3 -32.21 -11.43 16.28
CA GLN A 3 -31.30 -10.31 16.52
C GLN A 3 -29.89 -10.88 16.38
N THR A 4 -29.12 -10.39 15.41
CA THR A 4 -27.68 -10.64 15.28
C THR A 4 -26.93 -9.36 15.68
N ARG A 5 -25.79 -9.58 16.34
CA ARG A 5 -25.02 -8.63 17.13
C ARG A 5 -24.13 -7.78 16.21
N ARG A 6 -24.60 -6.62 15.77
CA ARG A 6 -23.74 -5.52 15.28
C ARG A 6 -24.14 -4.24 15.99
N SER A 7 -23.55 -4.02 17.17
CA SER A 7 -23.44 -2.71 17.80
C SER A 7 -22.48 -2.83 18.98
N TRP A 8 -21.21 -2.46 18.78
CA TRP A 8 -20.32 -1.83 19.75
C TRP A 8 -18.92 -1.83 19.16
N LEU A 9 -18.52 -0.72 18.54
CA LEU A 9 -17.14 -0.21 18.46
C LEU A 9 -17.20 1.21 17.88
N LYS A 10 -17.81 2.13 18.66
CA LYS A 10 -17.52 3.57 18.60
C LYS A 10 -17.71 4.12 20.02
N GLY A 11 -16.62 4.62 20.59
CA GLY A 11 -16.58 5.42 21.81
C GLY A 11 -16.41 4.63 23.11
N THR A 12 -15.24 4.70 23.75
CA THR A 12 -14.86 5.78 24.69
C THR A 12 -13.63 5.31 25.47
N GLY A 13 -12.48 5.94 25.27
CA GLY A 13 -11.39 5.89 26.23
C GLY A 13 -11.76 6.67 27.49
N VAL A 14 -11.58 6.06 28.67
CA VAL A 14 -11.32 6.78 29.93
C VAL A 14 -10.45 5.90 30.82
N ALA A 15 -9.25 6.40 31.13
CA ALA A 15 -8.27 5.86 32.06
C ALA A 15 -8.83 5.64 33.48
N LEU A 16 -8.35 4.58 34.15
CA LEU A 16 -8.28 4.54 35.62
C LEU A 16 -7.11 3.63 36.08
N PHE A 17 -6.08 4.27 36.63
CA PHE A 17 -4.98 3.69 37.39
C PHE A 17 -5.44 2.65 38.43
N GLY A 18 -4.71 1.55 38.54
CA GLY A 18 -4.88 0.58 39.63
C GLY A 18 -3.76 -0.46 39.70
N THR A 19 -2.66 -0.09 40.35
CA THR A 19 -1.53 -0.97 40.70
C THR A 19 -1.94 -2.19 41.53
N ALA A 20 -1.42 -3.37 41.17
CA ALA A 20 -1.22 -4.49 42.09
C ALA A 20 -0.01 -5.34 41.69
N VAL A 21 1.05 -5.21 42.48
CA VAL A 21 2.30 -5.97 42.46
C VAL A 21 2.12 -7.33 43.17
N ALA A 22 2.88 -8.33 42.68
CA ALA A 22 3.35 -9.60 43.29
C ALA A 22 2.79 -10.85 42.58
N GLY A 23 3.57 -11.85 42.16
CA GLY A 23 4.99 -12.13 42.35
C GLY A 23 5.26 -13.65 42.38
N CYS A 24 6.37 -14.05 41.73
CA CYS A 24 7.27 -15.15 42.08
C CYS A 24 6.84 -16.64 41.95
N SER A 25 7.45 -17.29 40.95
CA SER A 25 8.42 -18.42 41.03
C SER A 25 8.03 -19.82 41.57
N GLY A 26 8.50 -20.85 40.83
CA GLY A 26 8.85 -22.21 41.31
C GLY A 26 8.18 -23.31 40.48
N ALA A 27 8.80 -23.96 39.50
CA ALA A 27 9.99 -24.84 39.50
C ALA A 27 9.78 -26.23 40.15
N PHE A 28 9.90 -27.24 39.28
CA PHE A 28 10.34 -28.65 39.48
C PHE A 28 9.41 -29.74 40.06
N GLU A 29 9.41 -30.85 39.29
CA GLU A 29 9.68 -32.26 39.67
C GLU A 29 8.58 -33.31 39.41
N ASP A 30 9.01 -34.29 38.59
CA ASP A 30 8.46 -35.61 38.29
C ASP A 30 8.15 -36.46 39.54
N ASP A 31 7.18 -37.37 39.42
CA ASP A 31 7.42 -38.76 39.85
C ASP A 31 6.46 -39.76 39.20
N GLU A 32 7.04 -40.85 38.70
CA GLU A 32 6.38 -42.03 38.16
C GLU A 32 5.89 -43.00 39.26
N SER A 33 4.94 -43.83 38.86
CA SER A 33 4.67 -45.20 39.34
C SER A 33 3.66 -45.41 40.48
N GLY A 34 2.73 -46.34 40.25
CA GLY A 34 1.91 -46.91 41.33
C GLY A 34 0.63 -47.61 40.92
N SER A 35 0.78 -48.77 40.27
CA SER A 35 -0.19 -49.83 39.95
C SER A 35 -1.49 -49.98 40.76
N THR A 36 -2.50 -50.47 40.03
CA THR A 36 -3.86 -50.93 40.37
C THR A 36 -3.94 -52.00 41.49
N PRO A 37 -5.16 -52.36 41.95
CA PRO A 37 -5.89 -53.45 41.29
C PRO A 37 -7.42 -53.31 41.20
N ASP A 38 -7.93 -53.74 40.03
CA ASP A 38 -9.12 -54.54 39.71
C ASP A 38 -10.32 -54.63 40.67
N THR A 39 -11.51 -54.42 40.09
CA THR A 39 -12.70 -55.21 40.43
C THR A 39 -13.49 -55.58 39.17
N ASP A 40 -13.63 -56.88 38.96
CA ASP A 40 -14.47 -57.57 37.97
C ASP A 40 -15.97 -57.29 38.15
N GLY A 41 -16.70 -57.34 37.02
CA GLY A 41 -18.16 -57.37 36.98
C GLY A 41 -18.70 -57.70 35.59
N ASP A 42 -18.69 -58.98 35.24
CA ASP A 42 -19.35 -59.62 34.09
C ASP A 42 -20.83 -59.18 33.89
N ASP A 43 -21.24 -59.00 32.63
CA ASP A 43 -22.52 -59.54 32.15
C ASP A 43 -22.44 -59.97 30.67
N GLN A 44 -22.88 -61.19 30.40
CA GLN A 44 -22.86 -61.91 29.11
C GLN A 44 -24.28 -62.02 28.53
N SER A 45 -24.38 -61.97 27.19
CA SER A 45 -25.24 -62.84 26.34
C SER A 45 -25.42 -62.22 24.93
N THR A 46 -24.71 -62.63 23.86
CA THR A 46 -24.97 -63.76 22.91
C THR A 46 -26.34 -63.72 22.19
N ALA A 47 -26.57 -63.97 20.90
CA ALA A 47 -25.87 -64.54 19.73
C ALA A 47 -26.63 -64.05 18.45
N THR A 48 -26.17 -64.16 17.19
CA THR A 48 -25.98 -65.41 16.41
C THR A 48 -25.13 -65.16 15.15
N ALA A 49 -24.15 -66.02 14.94
CA ALA A 49 -23.31 -66.13 13.76
C ALA A 49 -23.93 -67.00 12.66
N THR A 50 -23.59 -66.70 11.40
CA THR A 50 -23.53 -67.73 10.34
C THR A 50 -22.19 -67.53 9.61
N ALA A 51 -21.31 -68.52 9.72
CA ALA A 51 -19.98 -68.54 9.09
C ALA A 51 -20.00 -69.42 7.85
N THR A 52 -19.26 -69.05 6.79
CA THR A 52 -18.51 -70.02 5.97
C THR A 52 -17.33 -69.33 5.23
N GLU A 53 -16.13 -69.75 5.61
CA GLU A 53 -14.87 -69.92 4.85
C GLU A 53 -14.13 -68.74 4.18
N THR A 54 -13.08 -68.30 4.88
CA THR A 54 -11.67 -68.24 4.43
C THR A 54 -11.38 -68.12 2.94
N GLY A 55 -11.10 -66.88 2.50
CA GLY A 55 -10.24 -66.53 1.38
C GLY A 55 -9.15 -65.58 1.89
N SER A 56 -7.90 -65.99 1.72
CA SER A 56 -6.69 -65.25 2.09
C SER A 56 -6.33 -64.23 1.02
N ALA A 57 -6.37 -62.94 1.35
CA ALA A 57 -5.45 -61.90 0.89
C ALA A 57 -5.81 -60.64 1.69
N GLY A 58 -4.86 -60.09 2.43
CA GLY A 58 -5.01 -58.74 2.97
C GLY A 58 -4.91 -57.79 1.80
N ASP A 59 -6.03 -57.16 1.43
CA ASP A 59 -5.97 -55.90 0.72
C ASP A 59 -5.36 -54.90 1.69
N LYS A 60 -4.14 -54.48 1.39
CA LYS A 60 -3.69 -53.15 1.83
C LYS A 60 -4.73 -52.19 1.26
N GLU A 61 -5.36 -51.39 2.10
CA GLU A 61 -5.94 -50.13 1.64
C GLU A 61 -4.83 -49.44 0.85
N THR A 62 -5.01 -49.36 -0.46
CA THR A 62 -4.24 -48.48 -1.31
C THR A 62 -4.54 -47.08 -0.81
N ALA A 63 -3.55 -46.41 -0.21
CA ALA A 63 -3.62 -44.97 0.00
C ALA A 63 -4.01 -44.35 -1.35
N THR A 64 -5.18 -43.72 -1.40
CA THR A 64 -5.58 -42.92 -2.55
C THR A 64 -4.51 -41.84 -2.71
N GLU A 65 -3.97 -41.66 -3.91
CA GLU A 65 -3.09 -40.52 -4.17
C GLU A 65 -3.86 -39.24 -3.78
N PRO A 66 -3.21 -38.28 -3.09
CA PRO A 66 -3.87 -37.04 -2.71
C PRO A 66 -4.31 -36.30 -3.98
N ASP A 67 -5.43 -35.58 -3.89
CA ASP A 67 -5.97 -34.86 -5.04
C ASP A 67 -4.93 -33.82 -5.52
N PRO A 68 -4.60 -33.79 -6.84
CA PRO A 68 -3.71 -32.80 -7.41
C PRO A 68 -3.97 -31.34 -6.99
N THR A 69 -5.25 -30.93 -6.87
CA THR A 69 -5.60 -29.56 -6.46
C THR A 69 -5.34 -29.34 -4.98
N ASP A 70 -5.67 -30.34 -4.13
CA ASP A 70 -5.43 -30.28 -2.69
C ASP A 70 -3.94 -30.15 -2.37
N ILE A 71 -3.07 -30.81 -3.13
CA ILE A 71 -1.61 -30.71 -2.95
C ILE A 71 -1.11 -29.29 -3.25
N ALA A 72 -1.62 -28.68 -4.31
CA ALA A 72 -1.25 -27.31 -4.68
C ALA A 72 -1.72 -26.30 -3.62
N VAL A 73 -2.97 -26.40 -3.16
CA VAL A 73 -3.48 -25.55 -2.07
C VAL A 73 -2.68 -25.73 -0.77
N VAL A 74 -2.31 -26.97 -0.43
CA VAL A 74 -1.49 -27.24 0.76
C VAL A 74 -0.10 -26.61 0.65
N ALA A 75 0.47 -26.53 -0.54
CA ALA A 75 1.73 -25.84 -0.79
C ALA A 75 1.57 -24.31 -0.71
N GLU A 76 0.49 -23.74 -1.23
CA GLU A 76 0.19 -22.31 -1.08
C GLU A 76 -0.01 -21.93 0.39
N TRP A 77 -0.76 -22.73 1.16
CA TRP A 77 -0.82 -22.55 2.62
C TRP A 77 0.57 -22.69 3.27
N ASN A 78 1.46 -23.52 2.71
CA ASN A 78 2.82 -23.63 3.23
C ASN A 78 3.66 -22.38 2.92
N ALA A 79 3.47 -21.76 1.76
CA ALA A 79 4.09 -20.49 1.41
C ALA A 79 3.58 -19.36 2.33
N ILE A 80 2.26 -19.27 2.55
CA ILE A 80 1.66 -18.29 3.47
C ILE A 80 2.19 -18.50 4.89
N ARG A 81 2.29 -19.76 5.35
CA ARG A 81 2.87 -20.09 6.66
C ARG A 81 4.30 -19.62 6.82
N THR A 82 5.10 -19.62 5.75
CA THR A 82 6.43 -19.01 5.75
C THR A 82 6.31 -17.48 5.84
N ARG A 83 5.52 -16.86 4.95
CA ARG A 83 5.35 -15.39 4.88
C ARG A 83 4.87 -14.75 6.19
N LEU A 84 4.15 -15.49 7.04
CA LEU A 84 3.76 -15.01 8.37
C LEU A 84 4.96 -14.57 9.23
N ARG A 85 6.17 -15.06 8.93
CA ARG A 85 7.38 -14.73 9.69
C ARG A 85 7.96 -13.37 9.31
N ASP A 86 7.79 -12.91 8.08
CA ASP A 86 8.37 -11.66 7.57
C ASP A 86 7.95 -10.45 8.44
N PRO A 87 6.66 -10.24 8.78
CA PRO A 87 6.26 -9.15 9.68
C PRO A 87 7.00 -9.13 11.02
N VAL A 88 7.29 -10.30 11.57
CA VAL A 88 7.96 -10.46 12.86
C VAL A 88 9.48 -10.25 12.72
N ILE A 89 10.06 -10.63 11.60
CA ILE A 89 11.46 -10.35 11.27
C ILE A 89 11.66 -8.84 11.09
N LEU A 90 10.73 -8.15 10.42
CA LEU A 90 10.74 -6.69 10.32
C LEU A 90 10.64 -6.03 11.70
N GLY A 91 9.76 -6.54 12.59
CA GLY A 91 9.67 -6.06 13.96
C GLY A 91 10.95 -6.28 14.81
N HIS A 92 11.74 -7.32 14.53
CA HIS A 92 13.07 -7.47 15.16
C HIS A 92 14.03 -6.38 14.70
N GLY A 93 13.99 -6.01 13.42
CA GLY A 93 14.74 -4.87 12.88
C GLY A 93 14.21 -3.48 13.28
N GLU A 94 13.27 -3.40 14.23
CA GLU A 94 12.55 -2.18 14.64
C GLU A 94 11.69 -1.54 13.51
N GLU A 95 11.44 -2.27 12.42
CA GLU A 95 10.64 -1.84 11.26
C GLU A 95 9.15 -2.22 11.44
N PHE A 96 8.55 -1.80 12.56
CA PHE A 96 7.19 -2.22 12.96
C PHE A 96 6.09 -1.81 11.97
N ALA A 97 6.18 -0.62 11.39
CA ALA A 97 5.20 -0.12 10.41
C ALA A 97 5.24 -0.94 9.13
N ALA A 98 6.43 -1.23 8.60
CA ALA A 98 6.60 -2.13 7.47
C ALA A 98 6.08 -3.53 7.78
N GLY A 99 6.37 -4.05 8.99
CA GLY A 99 5.81 -5.30 9.47
C GLY A 99 4.27 -5.33 9.45
N ALA A 100 3.62 -4.26 9.95
CA ALA A 100 2.18 -4.15 9.95
C ALA A 100 1.59 -4.10 8.54
N SER A 101 2.28 -3.43 7.60
CA SER A 101 1.91 -3.42 6.18
C SER A 101 1.97 -4.82 5.57
N VAL A 102 3.09 -5.54 5.75
CA VAL A 102 3.22 -6.92 5.25
C VAL A 102 2.15 -7.83 5.84
N ALA A 103 1.78 -7.66 7.11
CA ALA A 103 0.68 -8.42 7.71
C ALA A 103 -0.69 -8.10 7.07
N ALA A 104 -0.93 -6.83 6.71
CA ALA A 104 -2.12 -6.42 5.97
C ALA A 104 -2.13 -7.01 4.55
N ASP A 105 -1.00 -7.01 3.85
CA ASP A 105 -0.87 -7.56 2.49
C ASP A 105 -1.13 -9.06 2.45
N ILE A 106 -0.66 -9.80 3.47
CA ILE A 106 -0.96 -11.24 3.60
C ILE A 106 -2.47 -11.45 3.65
N PHE A 107 -3.18 -10.65 4.45
CA PHE A 107 -4.64 -10.74 4.57
C PHE A 107 -5.33 -10.37 3.26
N GLU A 108 -4.95 -9.24 2.66
CA GLU A 108 -5.53 -8.75 1.42
C GLU A 108 -5.36 -9.75 0.27
N ARG A 109 -4.15 -10.27 0.08
CA ARG A 109 -3.86 -11.29 -0.94
C ARG A 109 -4.66 -12.58 -0.69
N PHE A 110 -4.79 -12.98 0.57
CA PHE A 110 -5.56 -14.16 0.92
C PHE A 110 -7.05 -13.98 0.59
N GLU A 111 -7.65 -12.85 0.99
CA GLU A 111 -9.07 -12.55 0.75
C GLU A 111 -9.41 -12.29 -0.72
N LYS A 112 -8.48 -11.71 -1.49
CA LYS A 112 -8.67 -11.45 -2.93
C LYS A 112 -8.45 -12.69 -3.80
N ALA A 113 -7.94 -13.79 -3.26
CA ALA A 113 -7.68 -14.99 -4.03
C ALA A 113 -8.98 -15.50 -4.69
N SER A 114 -8.97 -15.66 -6.01
CA SER A 114 -10.17 -16.01 -6.80
C SER A 114 -10.11 -17.44 -7.35
N GLY A 115 -11.26 -18.01 -7.71
CA GLY A 115 -11.39 -19.35 -8.31
C GLY A 115 -11.66 -20.48 -7.30
N GLU A 116 -12.24 -21.59 -7.76
CA GLU A 116 -12.78 -22.67 -6.90
C GLU A 116 -11.73 -23.36 -6.02
N HIS A 117 -10.47 -23.37 -6.45
CA HIS A 117 -9.38 -24.09 -5.76
C HIS A 117 -8.34 -23.14 -5.14
N ASN A 118 -8.76 -21.94 -4.71
CA ASN A 118 -7.84 -21.00 -4.07
C ASN A 118 -7.66 -21.29 -2.57
N ALA A 119 -6.63 -20.69 -1.97
CA ALA A 119 -6.25 -20.92 -0.57
C ALA A 119 -7.31 -20.46 0.45
N HIS A 120 -8.07 -19.40 0.15
CA HIS A 120 -9.15 -18.89 0.99
C HIS A 120 -10.36 -19.81 0.98
N GLU A 121 -10.95 -20.03 -0.19
CA GLU A 121 -12.17 -20.83 -0.34
C GLU A 121 -11.96 -22.24 0.21
N THR A 122 -10.81 -22.85 -0.10
CA THR A 122 -10.48 -24.19 0.39
C THR A 122 -10.30 -24.20 1.92
N LEU A 123 -9.84 -23.11 2.54
CA LEU A 123 -9.65 -23.05 3.99
C LEU A 123 -11.00 -22.97 4.71
N GLU A 124 -11.90 -22.13 4.20
CA GLU A 124 -13.27 -22.02 4.71
C GLU A 124 -14.01 -23.35 4.57
N GLU A 125 -13.95 -23.98 3.40
CA GLU A 125 -14.56 -25.28 3.13
C GLU A 125 -13.99 -26.40 4.01
N THR A 126 -12.67 -26.39 4.22
CA THR A 126 -11.99 -27.36 5.09
C THR A 126 -12.47 -27.21 6.53
N ASN A 127 -12.49 -25.98 7.05
CA ASN A 127 -12.98 -25.69 8.39
C ASN A 127 -13.16 -24.18 8.67
N GLU A 128 -14.41 -23.75 8.84
CA GLU A 128 -14.74 -22.37 9.27
C GLU A 128 -14.01 -21.91 10.56
N THR A 129 -13.69 -22.82 11.50
CA THR A 129 -12.95 -22.45 12.73
C THR A 129 -11.45 -22.28 12.47
N TYR A 130 -10.90 -22.92 11.44
CA TYR A 130 -9.51 -22.68 11.04
C TYR A 130 -9.40 -21.38 10.27
N TYR A 131 -10.33 -21.10 9.36
CA TYR A 131 -10.43 -19.81 8.68
C TYR A 131 -10.53 -18.65 9.67
N ALA A 132 -11.56 -18.63 10.54
CA ALA A 132 -11.77 -17.53 11.48
C ALA A 132 -10.60 -17.33 12.45
N GLY A 133 -9.91 -18.42 12.83
CA GLY A 133 -8.73 -18.32 13.70
C GLY A 133 -7.47 -17.85 12.98
N PHE A 134 -7.34 -18.10 11.68
CA PHE A 134 -6.27 -17.56 10.85
C PHE A 134 -6.46 -16.05 10.63
N GLU A 135 -7.69 -15.64 10.28
CA GLU A 135 -8.09 -14.22 10.17
C GLU A 135 -7.84 -13.46 11.48
N GLU A 136 -8.32 -13.99 12.61
CA GLU A 136 -8.11 -13.38 13.94
C GLU A 136 -6.60 -13.27 14.26
N GLY A 137 -5.83 -14.31 13.97
CA GLY A 137 -4.38 -14.30 14.20
C GLY A 137 -3.62 -13.26 13.35
N LEU A 138 -4.04 -13.04 12.09
CA LEU A 138 -3.46 -12.00 11.22
C LEU A 138 -3.81 -10.59 11.71
N ALA A 139 -5.06 -10.37 12.12
CA ALA A 139 -5.49 -9.10 12.68
C ALA A 139 -4.74 -8.77 13.99
N ASP A 140 -4.56 -9.78 14.86
CA ASP A 140 -3.79 -9.64 16.09
C ASP A 140 -2.29 -9.38 15.81
N LEU A 141 -1.72 -10.03 14.78
CA LEU A 141 -0.32 -9.82 14.36
C LEU A 141 -0.10 -8.37 13.93
N ARG A 142 -0.95 -7.87 13.03
CA ARG A 142 -0.92 -6.47 12.58
C ARG A 142 -1.09 -5.52 13.76
N GLY A 143 -2.08 -5.75 14.62
CA GLY A 143 -2.34 -4.88 15.78
C GLY A 143 -1.21 -4.88 16.82
N ALA A 144 -0.49 -5.99 16.98
CA ALA A 144 0.68 -6.05 17.84
C ALA A 144 1.86 -5.26 17.25
N LEU A 145 2.07 -5.34 15.93
CA LEU A 145 3.10 -4.57 15.23
C LEU A 145 2.80 -3.07 15.25
N GLU A 146 1.55 -2.65 15.00
CA GLU A 146 1.11 -1.25 15.16
C GLU A 146 1.29 -0.72 16.60
N ALA A 147 1.35 -1.61 17.59
CA ALA A 147 1.58 -1.29 18.99
C ALA A 147 3.05 -1.49 19.44
N GLU A 148 3.96 -1.78 18.50
CA GLU A 148 5.39 -2.09 18.76
C GLU A 148 5.60 -3.24 19.78
N ASP A 149 4.66 -4.19 19.83
CA ASP A 149 4.69 -5.36 20.73
C ASP A 149 5.23 -6.59 19.99
N LEU A 150 6.56 -6.72 19.92
CA LEU A 150 7.22 -7.84 19.25
C LEU A 150 6.87 -9.21 19.87
N ASP A 151 6.75 -9.30 21.19
CA ASP A 151 6.34 -10.54 21.87
C ASP A 151 4.91 -10.92 21.47
N GLY A 152 3.99 -9.94 21.46
CA GLY A 152 2.62 -10.10 20.95
C GLY A 152 2.57 -10.52 19.48
N ALA A 153 3.44 -9.96 18.65
CA ALA A 153 3.55 -10.31 17.23
C ALA A 153 3.99 -11.79 17.05
N HIS A 154 4.99 -12.27 17.80
CA HIS A 154 5.37 -13.70 17.77
C HIS A 154 4.20 -14.60 18.20
N GLU A 155 3.45 -14.23 19.25
CA GLU A 155 2.30 -15.00 19.72
C GLU A 155 1.18 -15.07 18.66
N ALA A 156 0.84 -13.95 18.04
CA ALA A 156 -0.19 -13.86 17.01
C ALA A 156 0.19 -14.59 15.71
N MET A 157 1.43 -14.42 15.24
CA MET A 157 1.99 -15.19 14.13
C MET A 157 1.89 -16.70 14.38
N HIS A 158 2.25 -17.16 15.57
CA HIS A 158 2.15 -18.58 15.94
C HIS A 158 0.69 -19.08 15.99
N ALA A 159 -0.24 -18.23 16.41
CA ALA A 159 -1.67 -18.56 16.37
C ALA A 159 -2.16 -18.74 14.93
N ALA A 160 -1.86 -17.80 14.03
CA ALA A 160 -2.21 -17.89 12.61
C ALA A 160 -1.62 -19.17 11.95
N ASP A 161 -0.33 -19.44 12.15
CA ASP A 161 0.35 -20.65 11.64
C ASP A 161 -0.31 -21.94 12.14
N GLU A 162 -0.76 -21.97 13.40
CA GLU A 162 -1.42 -23.15 13.96
C GLU A 162 -2.70 -23.53 13.21
N HIS A 163 -3.47 -22.55 12.74
CA HIS A 163 -4.71 -22.79 12.02
C HIS A 163 -4.45 -23.35 10.61
N LEU A 164 -3.51 -22.77 9.86
CA LEU A 164 -3.10 -23.31 8.55
C LEU A 164 -2.49 -24.71 8.67
N ARG A 165 -1.67 -24.95 9.69
CA ARG A 165 -1.09 -26.28 9.95
C ARG A 165 -2.16 -27.34 10.26
N LYS A 166 -3.24 -26.97 10.97
CA LYS A 166 -4.39 -27.86 11.19
C LYS A 166 -5.17 -28.12 9.92
N ALA A 167 -5.32 -27.11 9.05
CA ALA A 167 -5.96 -27.26 7.74
C ALA A 167 -5.17 -28.20 6.82
N GLN A 168 -3.85 -28.03 6.73
CA GLN A 168 -2.96 -28.96 6.00
C GLN A 168 -3.12 -30.42 6.46
N GLY A 169 -3.23 -30.65 7.78
CA GLY A 169 -3.44 -31.98 8.34
C GLY A 169 -4.83 -32.57 8.05
N ALA A 170 -5.85 -31.72 7.91
CA ALA A 170 -7.20 -32.13 7.55
C ALA A 170 -7.31 -32.48 6.05
N LEU A 171 -6.61 -31.73 5.19
CA LEU A 171 -6.69 -31.86 3.72
C LEU A 171 -5.72 -32.93 3.18
N ALA A 172 -4.42 -32.83 3.47
CA ALA A 172 -3.39 -33.75 2.97
C ALA A 172 -3.01 -34.88 3.95
N GLY A 173 -3.60 -34.89 5.14
CA GLY A 173 -3.33 -35.88 6.18
C GLY A 173 -2.14 -35.53 7.09
N SER A 174 -2.19 -36.01 8.33
CA SER A 174 -1.25 -35.64 9.40
C SER A 174 0.21 -36.03 9.15
N GLU A 175 0.47 -36.99 8.26
CA GLU A 175 1.83 -37.46 7.96
C GLU A 175 2.64 -36.45 7.13
N ALA A 176 1.96 -35.64 6.28
CA ALA A 176 2.61 -34.61 5.46
C ALA A 176 2.97 -33.35 6.25
N VAL A 177 2.26 -33.06 7.35
CA VAL A 177 2.39 -31.81 8.12
C VAL A 177 3.80 -31.58 8.66
N LYS A 178 4.45 -32.63 9.18
CA LYS A 178 5.79 -32.48 9.81
C LYS A 178 6.89 -32.23 8.77
N PRO A 179 6.97 -32.96 7.64
CA PRO A 179 7.85 -32.59 6.53
C PRO A 179 7.58 -31.20 5.94
N LEU A 180 6.32 -30.81 5.76
CA LEU A 180 5.97 -29.47 5.26
C LEU A 180 6.41 -28.36 6.24
N SER A 181 6.25 -28.58 7.55
CA SER A 181 6.74 -27.66 8.58
C SER A 181 8.27 -27.57 8.64
N MET A 182 8.99 -28.60 8.17
CA MET A 182 10.46 -28.55 8.04
C MET A 182 10.88 -27.63 6.89
N LEU A 183 10.13 -27.63 5.78
CA LEU A 183 10.36 -26.69 4.67
C LEU A 183 10.12 -25.24 5.11
N VAL A 184 9.02 -24.97 5.84
CA VAL A 184 8.76 -23.66 6.45
C VAL A 184 9.94 -23.22 7.33
N MET A 185 10.43 -24.12 8.20
CA MET A 185 11.57 -23.81 9.07
C MET A 185 12.86 -23.52 8.31
N GLY A 186 13.12 -24.18 7.18
CA GLY A 186 14.31 -23.88 6.39
C GLY A 186 14.17 -22.61 5.56
N ALA A 187 12.96 -22.23 5.15
CA ALA A 187 12.70 -20.91 4.60
C ALA A 187 12.94 -19.82 5.66
N HIS A 188 12.50 -20.02 6.91
CA HIS A 188 12.81 -19.08 8.00
C HIS A 188 14.30 -18.86 8.29
N VAL A 189 15.20 -19.74 7.82
CA VAL A 189 16.65 -19.49 7.87
C VAL A 189 17.02 -18.37 6.91
N ALA A 190 16.37 -18.28 5.75
CA ALA A 190 16.53 -17.17 4.82
C ALA A 190 15.96 -15.86 5.41
N ASP A 191 14.80 -15.89 6.09
CA ASP A 191 14.26 -14.68 6.73
C ASP A 191 15.21 -14.16 7.82
N ALA A 192 15.82 -15.05 8.61
CA ALA A 192 16.83 -14.66 9.60
C ALA A 192 18.08 -14.02 8.97
N ALA A 193 18.39 -14.33 7.71
CA ALA A 193 19.47 -13.67 6.97
C ALA A 193 19.11 -12.24 6.56
N LEU A 194 17.82 -11.89 6.43
CA LEU A 194 17.38 -10.52 6.13
C LEU A 194 17.81 -9.54 7.23
N LEU A 195 17.78 -9.96 8.51
CA LEU A 195 18.28 -9.16 9.63
C LEU A 195 19.75 -8.77 9.43
N ALA A 196 20.59 -9.69 8.95
CA ALA A 196 21.99 -9.40 8.65
C ALA A 196 22.14 -8.45 7.45
N SER A 197 21.24 -8.53 6.46
CA SER A 197 21.22 -7.60 5.31
C SER A 197 20.91 -6.16 5.73
N ILE A 198 20.07 -5.96 6.75
CA ILE A 198 19.77 -4.63 7.30
C ILE A 198 20.74 -4.21 8.42
N GLY A 199 21.77 -5.01 8.70
CA GLY A 199 22.83 -4.72 9.67
C GLY A 199 22.56 -5.17 11.11
N ASP A 200 21.43 -5.84 11.37
CA ASP A 200 21.11 -6.42 12.67
C ASP A 200 21.67 -7.85 12.81
N PHE A 201 22.99 -7.90 12.93
CA PHE A 201 23.73 -9.15 13.08
C PHE A 201 23.47 -9.85 14.43
N SER A 202 23.12 -9.10 15.48
CA SER A 202 22.87 -9.66 16.81
C SER A 202 21.61 -10.52 16.78
N ASP A 203 20.52 -9.97 16.25
CA ASP A 203 19.25 -10.67 16.23
C ASP A 203 19.23 -11.75 15.15
N ALA A 204 19.94 -11.56 14.03
CA ALA A 204 20.22 -12.63 13.07
C ALA A 204 20.88 -13.87 13.75
N ALA A 205 21.96 -13.67 14.51
CA ALA A 205 22.66 -14.75 15.22
C ALA A 205 21.75 -15.45 16.26
N GLY A 206 20.91 -14.66 16.94
CA GLY A 206 19.90 -15.14 17.87
C GLY A 206 18.88 -16.05 17.18
N GLU A 207 18.33 -15.61 16.05
CA GLU A 207 17.33 -16.34 15.26
C GLU A 207 17.89 -17.65 14.68
N PHE A 208 19.09 -17.64 14.07
CA PHE A 208 19.73 -18.87 13.60
C PHE A 208 19.88 -19.91 14.73
N THR A 209 20.33 -19.46 15.90
CA THR A 209 20.48 -20.33 17.08
C THR A 209 19.14 -20.92 17.51
N GLN A 210 18.06 -20.12 17.54
CA GLN A 210 16.74 -20.60 17.91
C GLN A 210 16.17 -21.58 16.88
N ILE A 211 16.40 -21.37 15.60
CA ILE A 211 15.97 -22.28 14.53
C ILE A 211 16.65 -23.65 14.71
N GLY A 212 17.98 -23.67 14.91
CA GLY A 212 18.72 -24.91 15.15
C GLY A 212 18.21 -25.70 16.37
N ILE A 213 17.94 -24.99 17.49
CA ILE A 213 17.34 -25.61 18.69
C ILE A 213 15.97 -26.21 18.39
N LYS A 214 15.09 -25.45 17.72
CA LYS A 214 13.73 -25.91 17.40
C LYS A 214 13.74 -27.10 16.44
N PHE A 215 14.66 -27.14 15.49
CA PHE A 215 14.83 -28.26 14.55
C PHE A 215 15.08 -29.58 15.28
N ASP A 216 15.94 -29.56 16.30
CA ASP A 216 16.22 -30.72 17.14
C ASP A 216 15.07 -31.03 18.12
N GLU A 217 14.54 -30.03 18.83
CA GLU A 217 13.50 -30.22 19.84
C GLU A 217 12.18 -30.74 19.26
N LYS A 218 11.85 -30.35 18.02
CA LYS A 218 10.67 -30.86 17.29
C LYS A 218 10.95 -32.21 16.63
N GLY A 219 12.16 -32.75 16.78
CA GLY A 219 12.61 -34.01 16.19
C GLY A 219 12.58 -33.98 14.66
N MET A 220 12.82 -32.83 14.04
CA MET A 220 12.92 -32.70 12.59
C MET A 220 14.27 -33.25 12.11
N GLY A 221 15.36 -32.98 12.83
CA GLY A 221 16.67 -33.57 12.55
C GLY A 221 16.67 -35.09 12.59
N GLU A 222 16.03 -35.72 13.59
CA GLU A 222 15.91 -37.19 13.64
C GLU A 222 15.08 -37.74 12.47
N MET A 223 14.00 -37.06 12.11
CA MET A 223 13.14 -37.45 10.99
C MET A 223 13.89 -37.37 9.66
N LEU A 224 14.56 -36.25 9.39
CA LEU A 224 15.35 -36.06 8.17
C LEU A 224 16.51 -37.04 8.15
N ALA A 225 17.30 -37.17 9.23
CA ALA A 225 18.44 -38.08 9.27
C ALA A 225 18.07 -39.55 9.04
N GLY A 226 16.84 -39.93 9.41
CA GLY A 226 16.28 -41.26 9.14
C GLY A 226 16.03 -41.55 7.66
N ALA A 227 15.79 -40.52 6.85
CA ALA A 227 15.55 -40.62 5.40
C ALA A 227 16.79 -40.24 4.59
N ASP A 228 17.46 -39.17 4.99
CA ASP A 228 18.65 -38.57 4.38
C ASP A 228 19.57 -37.97 5.47
N THR A 229 20.60 -38.73 5.84
CA THR A 229 21.57 -38.30 6.87
C THR A 229 22.46 -37.15 6.39
N GLU A 230 22.78 -37.10 5.10
CA GLU A 230 23.67 -36.05 4.56
C GLU A 230 22.95 -34.70 4.57
N ALA A 231 21.66 -34.68 4.20
CA ALA A 231 20.83 -33.47 4.27
C ALA A 231 20.65 -32.96 5.71
N ALA A 232 20.42 -33.85 6.68
CA ALA A 232 20.30 -33.45 8.09
C ALA A 232 21.60 -32.85 8.65
N GLU A 233 22.75 -33.46 8.37
CA GLU A 233 24.05 -32.93 8.80
C GLU A 233 24.38 -31.60 8.11
N ALA A 234 24.04 -31.46 6.82
CA ALA A 234 24.24 -30.22 6.06
C ALA A 234 23.40 -29.07 6.61
N PHE A 235 22.12 -29.29 6.94
CA PHE A 235 21.26 -28.27 7.53
C PHE A 235 21.82 -27.76 8.86
N THR A 236 22.16 -28.67 9.78
CA THR A 236 22.69 -28.28 11.10
C THR A 236 24.02 -27.53 10.97
N ASP A 237 24.95 -28.00 10.13
CA ASP A 237 26.23 -27.30 9.91
C ASP A 237 26.03 -25.93 9.25
N ALA A 238 25.10 -25.80 8.32
CA ALA A 238 24.79 -24.54 7.66
C ALA A 238 24.21 -23.49 8.65
N VAL A 239 23.21 -23.87 9.45
CA VAL A 239 22.62 -22.97 10.46
C VAL A 239 23.64 -22.55 11.52
N ASP A 240 24.48 -23.47 12.01
CA ASP A 240 25.54 -23.16 12.97
C ASP A 240 26.57 -22.17 12.39
N ARG A 241 26.88 -22.29 11.09
CA ARG A 241 27.80 -21.38 10.41
C ARG A 241 27.18 -20.03 10.08
N ALA A 242 25.90 -19.98 9.75
CA ALA A 242 25.17 -18.73 9.56
C ALA A 242 25.15 -17.92 10.87
N ALA A 243 24.88 -18.57 12.01
CA ALA A 243 24.96 -17.94 13.32
C ALA A 243 26.38 -17.39 13.62
N ALA A 244 27.42 -18.18 13.35
CA ALA A 244 28.81 -17.74 13.54
C ALA A 244 29.22 -16.59 12.61
N ALA A 245 28.75 -16.60 11.36
CA ALA A 245 28.98 -15.52 10.40
C ALA A 245 28.29 -14.23 10.82
N ALA A 246 27.07 -14.32 11.38
CA ALA A 246 26.36 -13.18 11.95
C ALA A 246 27.12 -12.63 13.18
N GLU A 247 27.61 -13.48 14.09
CA GLU A 247 28.47 -13.04 15.21
C GLU A 247 29.76 -12.32 14.74
N ASP A 248 30.26 -12.66 13.55
CA ASP A 248 31.43 -12.06 12.91
C ASP A 248 31.08 -10.84 12.01
N GLU A 249 29.80 -10.43 11.94
CA GLU A 249 29.27 -9.34 11.10
C GLU A 249 29.57 -9.52 9.58
N ASP A 250 29.57 -10.77 9.09
CA ASP A 250 29.85 -11.12 7.69
C ASP A 250 28.55 -11.48 6.94
N ALA A 251 27.85 -10.45 6.44
CA ALA A 251 26.57 -10.62 5.73
C ALA A 251 26.65 -11.56 4.51
N ALA A 252 27.76 -11.55 3.78
CA ALA A 252 27.95 -12.41 2.61
C ALA A 252 28.04 -13.89 3.02
N ALA A 253 28.76 -14.19 4.11
CA ALA A 253 28.83 -15.54 4.66
C ALA A 253 27.50 -15.98 5.30
N VAL A 254 26.75 -15.05 5.90
CA VAL A 254 25.39 -15.33 6.39
C VAL A 254 24.49 -15.78 5.24
N ALA A 255 24.43 -15.02 4.15
CA ALA A 255 23.62 -15.35 2.97
C ALA A 255 24.03 -16.71 2.36
N GLU A 256 25.33 -16.97 2.19
CA GLU A 256 25.85 -18.26 1.69
C GLU A 256 25.37 -19.44 2.55
N HIS A 257 25.46 -19.31 3.87
CA HIS A 257 25.12 -20.39 4.80
C HIS A 257 23.61 -20.57 4.96
N ALA A 258 22.83 -19.49 4.92
CA ALA A 258 21.38 -19.55 4.89
C ALA A 258 20.88 -20.28 3.63
N GLY A 259 21.45 -19.96 2.45
CA GLY A 259 21.17 -20.67 1.20
C GLY A 259 21.49 -22.17 1.28
N ALA A 260 22.64 -22.53 1.85
CA ALA A 260 23.01 -23.93 2.04
C ALA A 260 22.06 -24.70 2.98
N ALA A 261 21.49 -24.04 3.99
CA ALA A 261 20.46 -24.64 4.84
C ALA A 261 19.15 -24.86 4.08
N PHE A 262 18.73 -23.88 3.27
CA PHE A 262 17.56 -23.97 2.40
C PHE A 262 17.69 -25.12 1.37
N ASP A 263 18.86 -25.27 0.75
CA ASP A 263 19.19 -26.39 -0.15
C ASP A 263 19.05 -27.75 0.55
N ALA A 264 19.56 -27.84 1.78
CA ALA A 264 19.55 -29.08 2.55
C ALA A 264 18.11 -29.55 2.87
N VAL A 265 17.22 -28.63 3.29
CA VAL A 265 15.83 -29.01 3.60
C VAL A 265 15.01 -29.28 2.35
N THR A 266 15.18 -28.50 1.28
CA THR A 266 14.42 -28.67 0.03
C THR A 266 14.84 -29.95 -0.68
N GLY A 267 16.14 -30.23 -0.78
CA GLY A 267 16.66 -31.51 -1.28
C GLY A 267 16.23 -32.70 -0.42
N GLY A 268 16.34 -32.57 0.91
CA GLY A 268 15.93 -33.59 1.87
C GLY A 268 14.43 -33.92 1.83
N SER A 269 13.58 -32.95 1.45
CA SER A 269 12.13 -33.14 1.37
C SER A 269 11.70 -34.24 0.39
N TYR A 270 12.44 -34.44 -0.71
CA TYR A 270 12.19 -35.51 -1.70
C TYR A 270 12.44 -36.92 -1.15
N SER A 271 13.16 -37.03 -0.03
CA SER A 271 13.35 -38.29 0.70
C SER A 271 12.24 -38.55 1.73
N LEU A 272 11.47 -37.52 2.10
CA LEU A 272 10.41 -37.56 3.12
C LEU A 272 9.00 -37.61 2.54
N LEU A 273 8.79 -36.98 1.38
CA LEU A 273 7.49 -36.83 0.72
C LEU A 273 7.46 -37.54 -0.64
N PRO A 274 6.26 -37.88 -1.15
CA PRO A 274 6.11 -38.24 -2.56
C PRO A 274 6.69 -37.15 -3.46
N GLU A 275 7.34 -37.54 -4.56
CA GLU A 275 8.07 -36.61 -5.44
C GLU A 275 7.24 -35.40 -5.88
N THR A 276 5.99 -35.61 -6.31
CA THR A 276 5.07 -34.52 -6.68
C THR A 276 4.79 -33.59 -5.50
N VAL A 277 4.50 -34.12 -4.31
CA VAL A 277 4.23 -33.30 -3.12
C VAL A 277 5.47 -32.50 -2.70
N ALA A 278 6.66 -33.11 -2.77
CA ALA A 278 7.92 -32.42 -2.53
C ALA A 278 8.17 -31.29 -3.54
N GLY A 279 7.93 -31.54 -4.83
CA GLY A 279 8.08 -30.53 -5.89
C GLY A 279 7.13 -29.35 -5.72
N VAL A 280 5.84 -29.59 -5.49
CA VAL A 280 4.86 -28.52 -5.26
C VAL A 280 5.21 -27.72 -3.99
N ALA A 281 5.58 -28.38 -2.89
CA ALA A 281 6.00 -27.68 -1.67
C ALA A 281 7.33 -26.91 -1.84
N HIS A 282 8.21 -27.37 -2.73
CA HIS A 282 9.45 -26.66 -3.09
C HIS A 282 9.13 -25.35 -3.83
N LEU A 283 8.18 -25.35 -4.77
CA LEU A 283 7.72 -24.12 -5.44
C LEU A 283 7.10 -23.13 -4.44
N GLY A 284 6.32 -23.60 -3.46
CA GLY A 284 5.81 -22.74 -2.39
C GLY A 284 6.93 -22.14 -1.52
N ALA A 285 8.01 -22.87 -1.28
CA ALA A 285 9.18 -22.32 -0.58
C ALA A 285 9.94 -21.27 -1.43
N ILE A 286 10.00 -21.44 -2.75
CA ILE A 286 10.58 -20.47 -3.69
C ILE A 286 9.73 -19.20 -3.76
N GLN A 287 8.40 -19.34 -3.77
CA GLN A 287 7.46 -18.22 -3.71
C GLN A 287 7.67 -17.38 -2.46
N ALA A 288 7.80 -18.02 -1.30
CA ALA A 288 8.06 -17.34 -0.04
C ALA A 288 9.34 -16.49 -0.09
N ARG A 289 10.43 -17.03 -0.66
CA ARG A 289 11.67 -16.25 -0.85
C ARG A 289 11.51 -15.03 -1.76
N GLY A 290 10.59 -15.07 -2.72
CA GLY A 290 10.26 -13.87 -3.50
C GLY A 290 9.49 -12.84 -2.67
N TRP A 291 8.65 -13.26 -1.73
CA TRP A 291 7.99 -12.35 -0.79
C TRP A 291 8.96 -11.75 0.23
N ASP A 292 9.97 -12.50 0.67
CA ASP A 292 11.08 -11.98 1.49
C ASP A 292 11.77 -10.80 0.78
N ALA A 293 11.97 -10.90 -0.55
CA ALA A 293 12.54 -9.82 -1.34
C ALA A 293 11.61 -8.61 -1.41
N ALA A 294 10.30 -8.80 -1.48
CA ALA A 294 9.32 -7.70 -1.47
C ALA A 294 9.32 -6.98 -0.12
N ALA A 295 9.29 -7.75 0.97
CA ALA A 295 9.40 -7.23 2.32
C ALA A 295 10.69 -6.43 2.49
N LEU A 296 11.83 -6.96 2.04
CA LEU A 296 13.10 -6.24 2.09
C LEU A 296 13.10 -4.99 1.20
N ALA A 297 12.54 -5.07 -0.01
CA ALA A 297 12.42 -3.94 -0.92
C ALA A 297 11.48 -2.85 -0.40
N SER A 298 10.55 -3.17 0.51
CA SER A 298 9.69 -2.18 1.18
C SER A 298 10.41 -1.40 2.30
N LEU A 299 11.60 -1.85 2.72
CA LEU A 299 12.32 -1.24 3.83
C LEU A 299 13.21 -0.08 3.39
N GLY A 300 13.19 1.01 4.16
CA GLY A 300 14.15 2.11 4.03
C GLY A 300 13.77 3.22 3.05
N GLY A 301 12.47 3.37 2.73
CA GLY A 301 11.91 4.49 1.99
C GLY A 301 11.52 5.63 2.93
N PRO A 302 11.16 6.82 2.43
CA PRO A 302 10.62 7.88 3.29
C PRO A 302 9.39 7.38 4.06
N GLY A 303 9.33 7.65 5.36
CA GLY A 303 8.18 7.28 6.18
C GLY A 303 6.95 8.16 5.91
N THR A 304 5.77 7.73 6.38
CA THR A 304 4.56 8.56 6.32
C THR A 304 4.74 9.91 7.03
N ASP A 305 5.59 9.98 8.05
CA ASP A 305 5.97 11.22 8.74
C ASP A 305 6.61 12.24 7.78
N PHE A 306 7.36 11.78 6.77
CA PHE A 306 7.88 12.66 5.74
C PHE A 306 6.77 13.25 4.86
N ALA A 307 5.73 12.49 4.53
CA ALA A 307 4.56 13.02 3.83
C ALA A 307 3.78 14.04 4.70
N HIS A 308 3.73 13.83 6.02
CA HIS A 308 3.22 14.84 6.96
C HIS A 308 4.09 16.11 6.92
N ALA A 309 5.42 15.99 6.98
CA ALA A 309 6.36 17.10 6.88
C ALA A 309 6.22 17.87 5.55
N ALA A 310 6.08 17.18 4.43
CA ALA A 310 5.84 17.80 3.12
C ALA A 310 4.53 18.60 3.10
N THR A 311 3.48 18.09 3.74
CA THR A 311 2.23 18.84 3.94
C THR A 311 2.48 20.13 4.73
N LEU A 312 3.27 20.08 5.80
CA LEU A 312 3.63 21.28 6.59
C LEU A 312 4.40 22.32 5.75
N ALA A 313 5.28 21.87 4.85
CA ALA A 313 6.02 22.75 3.94
C ALA A 313 5.09 23.56 3.02
N THR A 314 3.94 23.00 2.58
CA THR A 314 2.95 23.76 1.79
C THR A 314 2.35 24.92 2.59
N TYR A 315 2.11 24.75 3.89
CA TYR A 315 1.56 25.81 4.73
C TYR A 315 2.52 26.98 4.91
N ARG A 316 3.83 26.72 4.91
CA ARG A 316 4.86 27.77 4.98
C ARG A 316 4.69 28.77 3.83
N ALA A 317 4.62 28.27 2.60
CA ALA A 317 4.40 29.11 1.42
C ALA A 317 3.02 29.84 1.48
N ARG A 318 1.95 29.13 1.84
CA ARG A 318 0.58 29.68 1.89
C ARG A 318 0.40 30.81 2.91
N VAL A 319 1.19 30.83 3.99
CA VAL A 319 1.17 31.91 4.99
C VAL A 319 1.86 33.17 4.46
N HIS A 320 2.95 33.02 3.70
CA HIS A 320 3.58 34.14 2.99
C HIS A 320 2.67 34.75 1.92
N ASP A 321 1.87 33.93 1.25
CA ASP A 321 0.81 34.34 0.34
C ASP A 321 -0.25 35.25 0.99
N ALA A 322 -0.65 34.92 2.22
CA ALA A 322 -1.57 35.77 2.98
C ALA A 322 -0.96 37.14 3.28
N ALA A 323 0.32 37.18 3.67
CA ALA A 323 1.06 38.42 3.86
C ALA A 323 1.15 39.24 2.57
N TRP A 324 1.37 38.58 1.43
CA TRP A 324 1.37 39.24 0.12
C TRP A 324 0.04 39.92 -0.20
N LEU A 325 -1.07 39.20 -0.05
CA LEU A 325 -2.40 39.77 -0.26
C LEU A 325 -2.65 40.97 0.66
N TYR A 326 -2.24 40.87 1.93
CA TYR A 326 -2.39 41.95 2.90
C TYR A 326 -1.60 43.20 2.48
N GLU A 327 -0.33 43.07 2.12
CA GLU A 327 0.53 44.18 1.67
C GLU A 327 -0.02 44.88 0.41
N ARG A 328 -0.74 44.12 -0.44
CA ARG A 328 -1.40 44.64 -1.65
C ARG A 328 -2.76 45.28 -1.35
N GLY A 329 -3.17 45.34 -0.10
CA GLY A 329 -4.42 45.96 0.34
C GLY A 329 -5.65 45.06 0.22
N HIS A 330 -5.45 43.74 0.13
CA HIS A 330 -6.50 42.73 0.05
C HIS A 330 -6.66 41.99 1.38
N ALA A 331 -6.82 42.73 2.48
CA ALA A 331 -6.92 42.17 3.84
C ALA A 331 -8.01 41.09 4.00
N ASP A 332 -9.18 41.26 3.38
CA ASP A 332 -10.25 40.25 3.42
C ASP A 332 -9.83 38.92 2.75
N ALA A 333 -9.09 39.00 1.63
CA ALA A 333 -8.58 37.82 0.93
C ALA A 333 -7.41 37.18 1.69
N ALA A 334 -6.52 38.00 2.25
CA ALA A 334 -5.44 37.54 3.12
C ALA A 334 -5.98 36.76 4.31
N LYS A 335 -6.98 37.31 5.02
CA LYS A 335 -7.65 36.63 6.12
C LYS A 335 -8.29 35.32 5.69
N THR A 336 -9.00 35.31 4.55
CA THR A 336 -9.60 34.09 4.00
C THR A 336 -8.55 33.01 3.73
N ARG A 337 -7.34 33.40 3.27
CA ARG A 337 -6.23 32.47 3.07
C ARG A 337 -5.78 31.82 4.40
N VAL A 338 -5.62 32.61 5.46
CA VAL A 338 -5.26 32.10 6.80
C VAL A 338 -6.33 31.16 7.34
N GLU A 339 -7.61 31.55 7.23
CA GLU A 339 -8.74 30.70 7.65
C GLU A 339 -8.79 29.38 6.85
N ASN A 340 -8.42 29.39 5.57
CA ASN A 340 -8.33 28.19 4.75
C ASN A 340 -7.14 27.29 5.13
N VAL A 341 -5.99 27.86 5.51
CA VAL A 341 -4.85 27.08 6.03
C VAL A 341 -5.27 26.36 7.30
N PHE A 342 -5.87 27.09 8.25
CA PHE A 342 -6.40 26.52 9.48
C PHE A 342 -7.42 25.41 9.21
N ALA A 343 -8.42 25.68 8.36
CA ALA A 343 -9.48 24.70 8.08
C ALA A 343 -8.98 23.43 7.38
N HIS A 344 -7.97 23.55 6.50
CA HIS A 344 -7.36 22.40 5.87
C HIS A 344 -6.51 21.61 6.87
N PHE A 345 -5.69 22.29 7.68
CA PHE A 345 -4.88 21.64 8.71
C PHE A 345 -5.73 20.83 9.70
N GLU A 346 -6.84 21.36 10.20
CA GLU A 346 -7.76 20.64 11.10
C GLU A 346 -8.30 19.31 10.54
N GLY A 347 -8.31 19.14 9.22
CA GLY A 347 -8.74 17.90 8.54
C GLY A 347 -7.60 17.04 8.02
N ALA A 348 -6.35 17.53 8.09
CA ALA A 348 -5.20 16.88 7.48
C ALA A 348 -4.58 15.82 8.40
N ARG A 349 -4.04 14.75 7.81
CA ARG A 349 -3.29 13.71 8.55
C ARG A 349 -2.09 14.29 9.31
N ALA A 350 -1.52 15.38 8.80
CA ALA A 350 -0.41 16.09 9.42
C ALA A 350 -0.78 16.79 10.75
N HIS A 351 -2.07 16.93 11.09
CA HIS A 351 -2.50 17.55 12.35
C HIS A 351 -2.09 16.70 13.55
N GLU A 352 -2.59 15.46 13.60
CA GLU A 352 -2.30 14.52 14.69
C GLU A 352 -0.79 14.24 14.74
N ALA A 353 -0.15 14.08 13.57
CA ALA A 353 1.29 13.89 13.48
C ALA A 353 2.10 15.05 14.08
N LEU A 354 1.75 16.31 13.78
CA LEU A 354 2.44 17.47 14.36
C LEU A 354 2.19 17.57 15.87
N GLU A 355 0.97 17.34 16.34
CA GLU A 355 0.64 17.37 17.77
C GLU A 355 1.45 16.31 18.54
N ASP A 356 1.56 15.10 18.01
CA ASP A 356 2.31 14.01 18.61
C ASP A 356 3.83 14.22 18.56
N ALA A 357 4.35 14.77 17.45
CA ALA A 357 5.78 15.01 17.27
C ALA A 357 6.27 16.24 18.07
N SER A 358 5.49 17.33 18.11
CA SER A 358 5.77 18.51 18.92
C SER A 358 4.49 19.29 19.27
N GLU A 359 3.95 19.01 20.46
CA GLU A 359 2.85 19.77 21.09
C GLU A 359 3.16 21.29 21.15
N ASP A 360 4.43 21.66 21.36
CA ASP A 360 4.88 23.05 21.39
C ASP A 360 4.82 23.70 19.99
N ALA A 361 5.26 23.00 18.94
CA ALA A 361 5.16 23.50 17.56
C ALA A 361 3.70 23.63 17.12
N TYR A 362 2.88 22.62 17.42
CA TYR A 362 1.43 22.62 17.17
C TYR A 362 0.75 23.88 17.76
N HIS A 363 0.93 24.14 19.05
CA HIS A 363 0.31 25.30 19.69
C HIS A 363 0.85 26.64 19.16
N ARG A 364 2.15 26.71 18.84
CA ARG A 364 2.71 27.92 18.22
C ARG A 364 2.17 28.16 16.82
N PHE A 365 1.97 27.12 16.03
CA PHE A 365 1.38 27.21 14.70
C PHE A 365 -0.08 27.66 14.77
N GLU A 366 -0.87 27.03 15.63
CA GLU A 366 -2.31 27.27 15.74
C GLU A 366 -2.64 28.62 16.38
N ASP A 367 -2.24 28.81 17.64
CA ASP A 367 -2.67 29.92 18.49
C ASP A 367 -1.82 31.18 18.25
N ASP A 368 -0.50 31.04 18.43
CA ASP A 368 0.45 32.17 18.34
C ASP A 368 0.79 32.54 16.88
N GLY A 369 0.48 31.66 15.93
CA GLY A 369 0.69 31.81 14.49
C GLY A 369 -0.57 32.23 13.77
N LEU A 370 -1.39 31.28 13.31
CA LEU A 370 -2.58 31.52 12.48
C LEU A 370 -3.64 32.39 13.18
N GLY A 371 -3.91 32.13 14.47
CA GLY A 371 -4.84 32.91 15.27
C GLY A 371 -4.40 34.37 15.46
N ALA A 372 -3.11 34.57 15.75
CA ALA A 372 -2.50 35.89 15.88
C ALA A 372 -2.42 36.62 14.53
N LEU A 373 -2.08 35.94 13.44
CA LEU A 373 -2.02 36.49 12.09
C LEU A 373 -3.39 37.01 11.63
N THR A 374 -4.45 36.23 11.86
CA THR A 374 -5.83 36.67 11.60
C THR A 374 -6.16 37.96 12.36
N THR A 375 -5.74 38.05 13.62
CA THR A 375 -5.94 39.23 14.46
C THR A 375 -5.17 40.44 13.93
N ALA A 376 -3.91 40.27 13.54
CA ALA A 376 -3.08 41.34 12.99
C ALA A 376 -3.67 41.89 11.66
N ILE A 377 -4.19 41.01 10.80
CA ILE A 377 -4.87 41.40 9.56
C ILE A 377 -6.15 42.21 9.87
N ASP A 378 -6.99 41.75 10.80
CA ASP A 378 -8.22 42.45 11.20
C ASP A 378 -7.94 43.83 11.83
N GLU A 379 -6.79 43.97 12.50
CA GLU A 379 -6.35 45.21 13.14
C GLU A 379 -5.60 46.17 12.20
N ASP A 380 -5.34 45.77 10.94
CA ASP A 380 -4.53 46.53 9.96
C ASP A 380 -3.12 46.81 10.53
N ASP A 381 -2.55 45.82 11.24
CA ASP A 381 -1.22 45.87 11.87
C ASP A 381 -0.16 45.17 11.00
N ALA A 382 0.52 45.95 10.15
CA ALA A 382 1.53 45.42 9.25
C ALA A 382 2.77 44.83 9.97
N ASP A 383 3.18 45.42 11.09
CA ASP A 383 4.32 44.89 11.86
C ASP A 383 3.92 43.55 12.53
N GLY A 384 2.68 43.47 13.03
CA GLY A 384 2.12 42.24 13.60
C GLY A 384 1.93 41.12 12.55
N VAL A 385 1.53 41.45 11.31
CA VAL A 385 1.45 40.47 10.22
C VAL A 385 2.82 39.86 9.93
N ALA A 386 3.88 40.67 9.84
CA ALA A 386 5.23 40.17 9.60
C ALA A 386 5.73 39.28 10.76
N GLU A 387 5.57 39.71 12.02
CA GLU A 387 5.99 38.95 13.21
C GLU A 387 5.27 37.60 13.33
N THR A 388 3.97 37.56 13.01
CA THR A 388 3.16 36.33 13.10
C THR A 388 3.43 35.37 11.96
N VAL A 389 3.76 35.86 10.75
CA VAL A 389 4.25 35.02 9.65
C VAL A 389 5.56 34.34 10.06
N GLU A 390 6.53 35.08 10.59
CA GLU A 390 7.80 34.50 11.09
C GLU A 390 7.55 33.48 12.22
N THR A 391 6.61 33.76 13.13
CA THR A 391 6.26 32.83 14.21
C THR A 391 5.63 31.54 13.68
N THR A 392 4.77 31.65 12.67
CA THR A 392 4.09 30.53 12.02
C THR A 392 5.09 29.67 11.25
N ASP A 393 5.98 30.30 10.49
CA ASP A 393 7.03 29.62 9.74
C ASP A 393 7.98 28.85 10.66
N ALA A 394 8.47 29.48 11.73
CA ALA A 394 9.32 28.82 12.72
C ALA A 394 8.63 27.69 13.51
N ALA A 395 7.30 27.65 13.55
CA ALA A 395 6.56 26.51 14.11
C ALA A 395 6.50 25.35 13.12
N LEU A 396 6.26 25.65 11.84
CA LEU A 396 6.23 24.66 10.77
C LEU A 396 7.61 24.05 10.51
N VAL A 397 8.70 24.83 10.56
CA VAL A 397 10.08 24.32 10.47
C VAL A 397 10.37 23.33 11.59
N GLU A 398 10.02 23.65 12.84
CA GLU A 398 10.18 22.70 13.95
C GLU A 398 9.38 21.41 13.73
N GLY A 399 8.17 21.51 13.18
CA GLY A 399 7.37 20.35 12.78
C GLY A 399 8.02 19.51 11.68
N VAL A 400 8.58 20.17 10.65
CA VAL A 400 9.32 19.51 9.57
C VAL A 400 10.58 18.81 10.12
N GLU A 401 11.32 19.42 11.03
CA GLU A 401 12.49 18.81 11.68
C GLU A 401 12.12 17.67 12.64
N ALA A 402 10.93 17.72 13.26
CA ALA A 402 10.46 16.69 14.18
C ALA A 402 9.93 15.45 13.45
N LEU A 403 9.32 15.63 12.28
CA LEU A 403 8.73 14.57 11.46
C LEU A 403 9.69 14.03 10.39
N GLY A 404 10.60 14.86 9.89
CA GLY A 404 11.60 14.48 8.91
C GLY A 404 12.82 13.80 9.54
N SER A 405 13.45 12.90 8.78
CA SER A 405 14.64 12.15 9.19
C SER A 405 15.80 12.34 8.22
N GLY A 406 17.03 12.32 8.75
CA GLY A 406 18.24 12.46 7.92
C GLY A 406 18.24 13.73 7.08
N VAL A 407 18.21 13.58 5.75
CA VAL A 407 18.27 14.67 4.75
C VAL A 407 16.91 15.30 4.43
N GLU A 408 15.82 14.72 4.95
CA GLU A 408 14.45 15.10 4.60
C GLU A 408 14.08 16.55 4.92
N PRO A 409 14.43 17.12 6.10
CA PRO A 409 14.19 18.53 6.37
C PRO A 409 14.90 19.45 5.36
N ALA A 410 16.15 19.15 5.02
CA ALA A 410 16.94 19.91 4.05
C ALA A 410 16.34 19.87 2.63
N LEU A 411 15.79 18.72 2.23
CA LEU A 411 15.08 18.57 0.95
C LEU A 411 13.81 19.44 0.89
N LEU A 412 13.01 19.44 1.96
CA LEU A 412 11.80 20.28 2.04
C LEU A 412 12.14 21.77 2.11
N GLU A 413 13.24 22.13 2.77
CA GLU A 413 13.77 23.49 2.79
C GLU A 413 14.19 23.96 1.40
N ALA A 414 14.88 23.11 0.62
CA ALA A 414 15.21 23.41 -0.78
C ALA A 414 13.96 23.69 -1.63
N GLY A 415 12.91 22.88 -1.48
CA GLY A 415 11.62 23.11 -2.15
C GLY A 415 10.96 24.43 -1.72
N TYR A 416 11.02 24.75 -0.43
CA TYR A 416 10.52 26.02 0.10
C TYR A 416 11.30 27.23 -0.48
N PHE A 417 12.62 27.16 -0.55
CA PHE A 417 13.45 28.18 -1.20
C PHE A 417 13.06 28.38 -2.67
N LYS A 418 12.83 27.28 -3.39
CA LYS A 418 12.36 27.29 -4.79
C LYS A 418 11.04 28.06 -4.92
N ALA A 419 10.07 27.80 -4.04
CA ALA A 419 8.79 28.52 -4.02
C ALA A 419 8.96 30.02 -3.68
N ARG A 420 9.74 30.37 -2.66
CA ARG A 420 9.90 31.76 -2.22
C ARG A 420 10.69 32.63 -3.21
N VAL A 421 11.62 32.05 -3.97
CA VAL A 421 12.28 32.73 -5.10
C VAL A 421 11.28 33.08 -6.21
N GLU A 422 10.28 32.24 -6.41
CA GLU A 422 9.24 32.48 -7.40
C GLU A 422 8.29 33.60 -6.98
N ASP A 423 7.93 33.65 -5.70
CA ASP A 423 7.20 34.78 -5.14
C ASP A 423 7.95 36.09 -5.38
N ALA A 424 9.27 36.10 -5.12
CA ALA A 424 10.11 37.26 -5.40
C ALA A 424 10.09 37.63 -6.89
N LEU A 425 10.13 36.64 -7.79
CA LEU A 425 10.03 36.87 -9.23
C LEU A 425 8.68 37.48 -9.62
N GLU A 426 7.57 36.98 -9.07
CA GLU A 426 6.25 37.56 -9.37
C GLU A 426 6.12 38.98 -8.80
N ARG A 427 6.61 39.23 -7.58
CA ARG A 427 6.72 40.58 -7.00
C ARG A 427 7.51 41.53 -7.89
N TYR A 428 8.65 41.08 -8.41
CA TYR A 428 9.45 41.85 -9.36
C TYR A 428 8.67 42.22 -10.62
N ARG A 429 7.93 41.26 -11.19
CA ARG A 429 7.08 41.47 -12.38
C ARG A 429 5.95 42.47 -12.13
N LEU A 430 5.45 42.56 -10.90
CA LEU A 430 4.50 43.59 -10.47
C LEU A 430 5.14 44.98 -10.24
N GLY A 431 6.45 45.12 -10.49
CA GLY A 431 7.20 46.36 -10.29
C GLY A 431 7.68 46.57 -8.85
N GLU A 432 7.62 45.53 -8.01
CA GLU A 432 8.03 45.57 -6.60
C GLU A 432 9.48 45.07 -6.42
N GLY A 433 10.40 45.45 -7.32
CA GLY A 433 11.78 44.91 -7.33
C GLY A 433 12.57 45.13 -6.04
N ALA A 434 12.28 46.19 -5.27
CA ALA A 434 12.89 46.37 -3.95
C ALA A 434 12.36 45.38 -2.91
N VAL A 435 11.09 44.97 -3.00
CA VAL A 435 10.49 43.93 -2.13
C VAL A 435 11.05 42.57 -2.53
N ALA A 436 11.11 42.28 -3.84
CA ALA A 436 11.71 41.06 -4.37
C ALA A 436 13.17 40.87 -3.92
N ALA A 437 13.99 41.93 -4.01
CA ALA A 437 15.36 41.90 -3.53
C ALA A 437 15.46 41.65 -2.02
N GLU A 438 14.55 42.21 -1.22
CA GLU A 438 14.53 41.97 0.23
C GLU A 438 14.10 40.55 0.58
N THR A 439 13.14 39.98 -0.14
CA THR A 439 12.75 38.58 0.00
C THR A 439 13.93 37.65 -0.22
N VAL A 440 14.70 37.84 -1.31
CA VAL A 440 15.87 37.00 -1.59
C VAL A 440 17.00 37.21 -0.58
N ARG A 441 17.17 38.41 -0.02
CA ARG A 441 18.11 38.62 1.09
C ARG A 441 17.71 37.87 2.34
N GLY A 442 16.41 37.84 2.66
CA GLY A 442 15.90 37.04 3.76
C GLY A 442 16.22 35.55 3.57
N LEU A 443 16.00 35.02 2.37
CA LEU A 443 16.38 33.64 2.03
C LEU A 443 17.89 33.40 2.16
N PHE A 444 18.73 34.35 1.74
CA PHE A 444 20.18 34.25 1.95
C PHE A 444 20.53 34.19 3.44
N GLU A 445 19.90 35.01 4.28
CA GLU A 445 20.11 34.98 5.73
C GLU A 445 19.62 33.68 6.38
N THR A 446 18.48 33.12 5.93
CA THR A 446 17.97 31.82 6.35
C THR A 446 18.92 30.69 5.96
N PHE A 447 19.44 30.73 4.72
CA PHE A 447 20.40 29.74 4.23
C PHE A 447 21.69 29.76 5.06
N GLU A 448 22.26 30.94 5.31
CA GLU A 448 23.43 31.11 6.18
C GLU A 448 23.20 30.68 7.64
N ALA A 449 21.94 30.68 8.09
CA ALA A 449 21.57 30.20 9.42
C ALA A 449 21.51 28.66 9.52
N ASN A 450 21.62 27.95 8.39
CA ASN A 450 21.48 26.51 8.28
C ASN A 450 20.13 26.00 8.81
N GLU A 451 19.03 26.68 8.45
CA GLU A 451 17.67 26.22 8.77
C GLU A 451 17.41 24.83 8.15
N ALA A 452 16.80 23.92 8.93
CA ALA A 452 16.53 22.54 8.53
C ALA A 452 17.78 21.78 8.00
N ASP A 453 18.98 22.19 8.44
CA ASP A 453 20.28 21.64 8.02
C ASP A 453 20.58 21.76 6.51
N PHE A 454 19.90 22.66 5.81
CA PHE A 454 19.98 22.77 4.36
C PHE A 454 21.35 23.21 3.84
N HIS A 455 22.00 24.17 4.49
CA HIS A 455 23.31 24.69 4.06
C HIS A 455 24.40 23.62 4.19
N GLU A 456 24.49 22.98 5.35
CA GLU A 456 25.48 21.94 5.60
C GLU A 456 25.24 20.75 4.65
N THR A 457 23.98 20.33 4.47
CA THR A 457 23.64 19.22 3.56
C THR A 457 24.01 19.54 2.10
N LEU A 458 23.76 20.77 1.62
CA LEU A 458 24.14 21.19 0.26
C LEU A 458 25.66 21.22 0.08
N GLU A 459 26.40 21.82 1.03
CA GLU A 459 27.86 21.91 0.98
C GLU A 459 28.52 20.52 1.01
N GLU A 460 28.01 19.61 1.85
CA GLU A 460 28.51 18.23 1.96
C GLU A 460 28.23 17.40 0.70
N THR A 461 27.11 17.67 0.02
CA THR A 461 26.72 16.99 -1.21
C THR A 461 27.65 17.33 -2.36
N ASP A 462 27.79 18.63 -2.66
CA ASP A 462 28.64 19.10 -3.75
C ASP A 462 29.02 20.58 -3.57
N GLU A 463 30.30 20.82 -3.24
CA GLU A 463 30.89 22.16 -3.09
C GLU A 463 30.65 23.06 -4.32
N SER A 464 30.59 22.49 -5.53
CA SER A 464 30.33 23.26 -6.76
C SER A 464 28.84 23.58 -6.98
N LEU A 465 27.93 22.71 -6.54
CA LEU A 465 26.49 23.04 -6.52
C LEU A 465 26.23 24.15 -5.50
N TYR A 466 26.86 24.07 -4.33
CA TYR A 466 26.82 25.12 -3.31
C TYR A 466 27.30 26.48 -3.86
N GLU A 467 28.51 26.54 -4.45
CA GLU A 467 29.03 27.79 -5.07
C GLU A 467 28.08 28.32 -6.17
N THR A 468 27.51 27.42 -6.98
CA THR A 468 26.57 27.80 -8.04
C THR A 468 25.27 28.38 -7.48
N PHE A 469 24.68 27.73 -6.47
CA PHE A 469 23.43 28.16 -5.86
C PHE A 469 23.59 29.50 -5.13
N GLU A 470 24.54 29.58 -4.19
CA GLU A 470 24.69 30.75 -3.33
C GLU A 470 25.42 31.90 -4.03
N GLU A 471 26.67 31.68 -4.46
CA GLU A 471 27.56 32.75 -4.93
C GLU A 471 27.16 33.26 -6.32
N ASP A 472 26.82 32.35 -7.24
CA ASP A 472 26.52 32.72 -8.62
C ASP A 472 25.07 33.19 -8.81
N HIS A 473 24.10 32.54 -8.15
CA HIS A 473 22.69 32.81 -8.41
C HIS A 473 21.94 33.55 -7.29
N LEU A 474 22.03 33.13 -6.03
CA LEU A 474 21.25 33.73 -4.94
C LEU A 474 21.69 35.18 -4.67
N ASP A 475 22.99 35.45 -4.51
CA ASP A 475 23.52 36.81 -4.36
C ASP A 475 23.33 37.65 -5.65
N GLY A 476 23.52 37.01 -6.81
CA GLY A 476 23.32 37.62 -8.13
C GLY A 476 21.90 38.14 -8.35
N LEU A 477 20.90 37.36 -7.91
CA LEU A 477 19.48 37.69 -8.08
C LEU A 477 19.08 38.96 -7.31
N VAL A 478 19.62 39.17 -6.11
CA VAL A 478 19.41 40.41 -5.33
C VAL A 478 19.82 41.63 -6.15
N THR A 479 21.01 41.58 -6.75
CA THR A 479 21.53 42.66 -7.59
C THR A 479 20.67 42.86 -8.84
N ALA A 480 20.26 41.76 -9.49
CA ALA A 480 19.44 41.81 -10.70
C ALA A 480 18.08 42.49 -10.44
N PHE A 481 17.43 42.20 -9.32
CA PHE A 481 16.18 42.86 -8.92
C PHE A 481 16.36 44.36 -8.65
N GLU A 482 17.42 44.76 -7.94
CA GLU A 482 17.70 46.18 -7.65
C GLU A 482 18.02 47.00 -8.91
N GLU A 483 18.71 46.39 -9.86
CA GLU A 483 19.08 47.03 -11.13
C GLU A 483 17.95 46.96 -12.17
N SER A 484 16.89 46.18 -11.90
CA SER A 484 15.80 45.90 -12.85
C SER A 484 16.32 45.32 -14.17
N ASP A 485 17.23 44.34 -14.07
CA ASP A 485 17.81 43.64 -15.21
C ASP A 485 17.03 42.34 -15.50
N ASP A 486 16.01 42.44 -16.35
CA ASP A 486 15.12 41.32 -16.70
C ASP A 486 15.88 40.07 -17.17
N ALA A 487 17.00 40.25 -17.89
CA ALA A 487 17.76 39.13 -18.43
C ALA A 487 18.57 38.42 -17.33
N ALA A 488 19.17 39.19 -16.43
CA ALA A 488 19.88 38.63 -15.27
C ALA A 488 18.90 37.97 -14.29
N VAL A 489 17.71 38.54 -14.08
CA VAL A 489 16.66 37.92 -13.25
C VAL A 489 16.26 36.55 -13.79
N GLU A 490 16.01 36.44 -15.11
CA GLU A 490 15.67 35.15 -15.74
C GLU A 490 16.81 34.13 -15.61
N GLU A 491 18.06 34.56 -15.81
CA GLU A 491 19.26 33.73 -15.67
C GLU A 491 19.41 33.20 -14.23
N HIS A 492 19.32 34.07 -13.21
CA HIS A 492 19.52 33.65 -11.82
C HIS A 492 18.37 32.81 -11.28
N VAL A 493 17.11 33.13 -11.60
CA VAL A 493 15.99 32.27 -11.16
C VAL A 493 16.06 30.88 -11.79
N THR A 494 16.40 30.79 -13.08
CA THR A 494 16.58 29.50 -13.75
C THR A 494 17.73 28.71 -13.12
N GLY A 495 18.86 29.37 -12.88
CA GLY A 495 20.01 28.76 -12.22
C GLY A 495 19.72 28.23 -10.82
N ILE A 496 18.95 28.97 -10.02
CA ILE A 496 18.49 28.50 -8.70
C ILE A 496 17.65 27.24 -8.83
N ARG A 497 16.63 27.23 -9.71
CA ARG A 497 15.77 26.05 -9.90
C ARG A 497 16.57 24.82 -10.32
N GLU A 498 17.49 24.99 -11.27
CA GLU A 498 18.34 23.90 -11.77
C GLU A 498 19.31 23.39 -10.70
N ALA A 499 19.90 24.29 -9.90
CA ALA A 499 20.82 23.92 -8.82
C ALA A 499 20.08 23.16 -7.70
N LEU A 500 18.90 23.64 -7.28
CA LEU A 500 18.09 23.00 -6.24
C LEU A 500 17.57 21.63 -6.70
N LEU A 501 17.06 21.51 -7.93
CA LEU A 501 16.65 20.20 -8.46
C LEU A 501 17.84 19.23 -8.57
N SER A 502 19.03 19.72 -8.91
CA SER A 502 20.25 18.90 -8.95
C SER A 502 20.67 18.44 -7.56
N PHE A 503 20.52 19.28 -6.54
CA PHE A 503 20.73 18.91 -5.14
C PHE A 503 19.71 17.87 -4.68
N GLU A 504 18.43 18.14 -4.87
CA GLU A 504 17.32 17.26 -4.47
C GLU A 504 17.49 15.86 -5.06
N THR A 505 17.76 15.75 -6.37
CA THR A 505 17.97 14.46 -7.05
C THR A 505 19.33 13.80 -6.77
N ALA A 506 20.30 14.54 -6.23
CA ALA A 506 21.58 13.96 -5.81
C ALA A 506 21.52 13.35 -4.40
N VAL A 507 20.65 13.89 -3.54
CA VAL A 507 20.58 13.55 -2.11
C VAL A 507 19.36 12.71 -1.77
N GLY A 508 18.21 13.03 -2.36
CA GLY A 508 16.94 12.37 -2.11
C GLY A 508 16.66 11.20 -3.04
N SER A 509 15.88 10.23 -2.55
CA SER A 509 15.21 9.24 -3.38
C SER A 509 14.14 9.90 -4.26
N THR A 510 13.71 9.23 -5.33
CA THR A 510 12.63 9.74 -6.20
C THR A 510 11.35 10.06 -5.42
N ALA A 511 11.00 9.27 -4.40
CA ALA A 511 9.85 9.54 -3.56
C ALA A 511 10.02 10.78 -2.67
N GLN A 512 11.23 10.99 -2.13
CA GLN A 512 11.53 12.20 -1.36
C GLN A 512 11.46 13.45 -2.24
N VAL A 513 12.06 13.39 -3.43
CA VAL A 513 11.99 14.47 -4.43
C VAL A 513 10.55 14.72 -4.89
N SER A 514 9.75 13.67 -5.03
CA SER A 514 8.33 13.77 -5.39
C SER A 514 7.52 14.58 -4.39
N ALA A 515 7.73 14.36 -3.09
CA ALA A 515 7.06 15.15 -2.06
C ALA A 515 7.47 16.63 -2.09
N VAL A 516 8.76 16.90 -2.31
CA VAL A 516 9.31 18.26 -2.46
C VAL A 516 8.69 18.96 -3.68
N GLU A 517 8.64 18.28 -4.81
CA GLU A 517 8.12 18.83 -6.06
C GLU A 517 6.60 19.00 -6.04
N SER A 518 5.86 18.08 -5.42
CA SER A 518 4.42 18.22 -5.20
C SER A 518 4.11 19.46 -4.34
N ALA A 519 4.84 19.66 -3.24
CA ALA A 519 4.69 20.83 -2.38
C ALA A 519 5.05 22.14 -3.10
N TYR A 520 6.15 22.14 -3.87
CA TYR A 520 6.55 23.28 -4.72
C TYR A 520 5.46 23.62 -5.74
N MET A 521 4.91 22.64 -6.43
CA MET A 521 3.84 22.85 -7.40
C MET A 521 2.57 23.40 -6.74
N SER A 522 2.19 22.89 -5.57
CA SER A 522 1.06 23.43 -4.79
C SER A 522 1.26 24.92 -4.48
N ALA A 523 2.46 25.30 -4.00
CA ALA A 523 2.80 26.71 -3.78
C ALA A 523 2.61 27.54 -5.06
N ARG A 524 3.14 27.09 -6.21
CA ARG A 524 2.97 27.81 -7.49
C ARG A 524 1.52 28.00 -7.91
N VAL A 525 0.65 27.01 -7.70
CA VAL A 525 -0.77 27.14 -8.02
C VAL A 525 -1.47 28.11 -7.04
N PHE A 526 -1.04 28.16 -5.78
CA PHE A 526 -1.51 29.18 -4.84
C PHE A 526 -1.05 30.60 -5.22
N ASP A 527 0.19 30.79 -5.70
CA ASP A 527 0.69 32.06 -6.22
C ASP A 527 -0.18 32.57 -7.37
N ALA A 528 -0.62 31.67 -8.26
CA ALA A 528 -1.57 32.01 -9.33
C ALA A 528 -2.90 32.54 -8.76
N GLY A 529 -3.37 31.97 -7.65
CA GLY A 529 -4.52 32.49 -6.91
C GLY A 529 -4.28 33.89 -6.35
N VAL A 530 -3.08 34.20 -5.83
CA VAL A 530 -2.73 35.56 -5.38
C VAL A 530 -2.74 36.53 -6.56
N LEU A 531 -2.11 36.16 -7.67
CA LEU A 531 -2.04 36.94 -8.90
C LEU A 531 -3.44 37.26 -9.44
N ASP A 532 -4.35 36.30 -9.44
CA ASP A 532 -5.73 36.53 -9.88
C ASP A 532 -6.45 37.55 -8.98
N VAL A 533 -6.32 37.41 -7.65
CA VAL A 533 -6.92 38.35 -6.68
C VAL A 533 -6.41 39.79 -6.86
N VAL A 534 -5.12 39.96 -7.17
CA VAL A 534 -4.54 41.30 -7.42
C VAL A 534 -4.79 41.82 -8.84
N GLY A 535 -5.52 41.07 -9.68
CA GLY A 535 -5.99 41.47 -11.00
C GLY A 535 -5.07 41.12 -12.17
N GLU A 536 -4.18 40.14 -11.99
CA GLU A 536 -3.15 39.72 -12.95
C GLU A 536 -3.46 38.32 -13.52
N SER A 537 -4.70 38.09 -13.95
CA SER A 537 -5.19 36.77 -14.39
C SER A 537 -4.42 36.17 -15.58
N GLU A 538 -3.92 36.97 -16.53
CA GLU A 538 -3.06 36.47 -17.61
C GLU A 538 -1.73 35.90 -17.08
N ARG A 539 -1.19 36.52 -16.01
CA ARG A 539 0.02 36.02 -15.35
C ARG A 539 -0.30 34.80 -14.50
N ALA A 540 -1.43 34.78 -13.80
CA ALA A 540 -1.92 33.60 -13.07
C ALA A 540 -1.99 32.38 -13.99
N ALA A 541 -2.61 32.51 -15.18
CA ALA A 541 -2.66 31.44 -16.17
C ALA A 541 -1.26 30.99 -16.60
N SER A 542 -0.35 31.94 -16.85
CA SER A 542 1.04 31.64 -17.22
C SER A 542 1.81 30.89 -16.12
N VAL A 543 1.47 31.10 -14.85
CA VAL A 543 2.09 30.37 -13.72
C VAL A 543 1.60 28.94 -13.73
N VAL A 544 0.28 28.71 -13.76
CA VAL A 544 -0.27 27.34 -13.78
C VAL A 544 0.18 26.55 -15.00
N GLU A 545 0.20 27.17 -16.20
CA GLU A 545 0.73 26.54 -17.41
C GLU A 545 2.20 26.11 -17.26
N SER A 546 3.02 26.92 -16.59
CA SER A 546 4.43 26.56 -16.33
C SER A 546 4.59 25.46 -15.29
N THR A 547 3.70 25.41 -14.30
CA THR A 547 3.65 24.33 -13.30
C THR A 547 3.27 23.00 -13.97
N PHE A 548 2.27 23.01 -14.86
CA PHE A 548 1.91 21.84 -15.66
C PHE A 548 3.08 21.38 -16.53
N ALA A 549 3.74 22.30 -17.25
CA ALA A 549 4.89 21.96 -18.07
C ALA A 549 6.08 21.40 -17.27
N HIS A 550 6.23 21.78 -16.00
CA HIS A 550 7.24 21.23 -15.09
C HIS A 550 6.93 19.79 -14.70
N PHE A 551 5.67 19.49 -14.37
CA PHE A 551 5.20 18.12 -14.12
C PHE A 551 5.44 17.21 -15.32
N GLU A 552 5.00 17.64 -16.51
CA GLU A 552 5.21 16.90 -17.77
C GLU A 552 6.68 16.71 -18.15
N ALA A 553 7.57 17.55 -17.61
CA ALA A 553 9.01 17.41 -17.81
C ALA A 553 9.66 16.38 -16.85
N GLY A 554 8.85 15.72 -16.02
CA GLY A 554 9.26 14.68 -15.08
C GLY A 554 9.30 15.16 -13.63
N ALA A 555 9.50 16.46 -13.37
CA ALA A 555 9.58 17.04 -12.01
C ALA A 555 10.43 16.19 -11.03
N GLY A 556 11.70 15.94 -11.38
CA GLY A 556 12.60 15.13 -10.54
C GLY A 556 12.26 13.62 -10.49
N GLY A 557 11.40 13.14 -11.40
CA GLY A 557 10.86 11.78 -11.44
C GLY A 557 9.49 11.64 -10.78
N PHE A 558 8.90 12.73 -10.29
CA PHE A 558 7.58 12.72 -9.67
C PHE A 558 6.46 12.27 -10.61
N HIS A 559 6.51 12.70 -11.88
CA HIS A 559 5.47 12.34 -12.85
C HIS A 559 5.35 10.83 -13.02
N GLU A 560 6.48 10.17 -13.31
CA GLU A 560 6.53 8.73 -13.48
C GLU A 560 6.30 7.98 -12.16
N ALA A 561 6.80 8.51 -11.04
CA ALA A 561 6.60 7.90 -9.73
C ALA A 561 5.12 7.91 -9.30
N LEU A 562 4.41 9.00 -9.57
CA LEU A 562 2.97 9.09 -9.28
C LEU A 562 2.17 8.15 -10.17
N GLU A 563 2.45 8.11 -11.47
CA GLU A 563 1.79 7.19 -12.41
C GLU A 563 1.98 5.72 -11.98
N ALA A 564 3.18 5.36 -11.54
CA ALA A 564 3.51 4.01 -11.07
C ALA A 564 2.88 3.69 -9.69
N ALA A 565 2.88 4.66 -8.77
CA ALA A 565 2.34 4.47 -7.43
C ALA A 565 0.81 4.29 -7.42
N ASP A 566 0.10 5.15 -8.15
CA ASP A 566 -1.36 5.10 -8.26
C ASP A 566 -1.84 5.86 -9.50
N HIS A 567 -2.26 5.11 -10.53
CA HIS A 567 -2.71 5.68 -11.80
C HIS A 567 -3.96 6.55 -11.65
N ASP A 568 -4.90 6.20 -10.76
CA ASP A 568 -6.11 7.00 -10.54
C ASP A 568 -5.78 8.33 -9.84
N ARG A 569 -4.78 8.33 -8.93
CA ARG A 569 -4.25 9.56 -8.33
C ARG A 569 -3.49 10.40 -9.34
N TYR A 570 -2.70 9.80 -10.22
CA TYR A 570 -2.06 10.50 -11.33
C TYR A 570 -3.09 11.26 -12.19
N GLU A 571 -4.16 10.58 -12.64
CA GLU A 571 -5.22 11.22 -13.42
C GLU A 571 -5.93 12.34 -12.65
N SER A 572 -6.17 12.13 -11.34
CA SER A 572 -6.82 13.12 -10.48
C SER A 572 -5.96 14.37 -10.29
N PHE A 573 -4.65 14.19 -10.10
CA PHE A 573 -3.67 15.26 -9.99
C PHE A 573 -3.58 16.09 -11.29
N GLU A 574 -3.47 15.42 -12.45
CA GLU A 574 -3.43 16.07 -13.75
C GLU A 574 -4.74 16.85 -14.03
N ALA A 575 -5.89 16.24 -13.73
CA ALA A 575 -7.20 16.87 -13.91
C ALA A 575 -7.40 18.08 -12.99
N ALA A 576 -6.88 18.04 -11.76
CA ALA A 576 -6.94 19.18 -10.84
C ALA A 576 -6.06 20.34 -11.33
N LEU A 577 -4.87 20.04 -11.89
CA LEU A 577 -3.96 21.03 -12.46
C LEU A 577 -4.52 21.67 -13.73
N ASP A 578 -5.11 20.87 -14.63
CA ASP A 578 -5.87 21.35 -15.80
C ASP A 578 -7.04 22.23 -15.36
N GLY A 579 -7.75 21.80 -14.31
CA GLY A 579 -8.82 22.57 -13.71
C GLY A 579 -8.38 23.93 -13.16
N ALA A 580 -7.18 24.04 -12.61
CA ALA A 580 -6.61 25.31 -12.19
C ALA A 580 -6.21 26.19 -13.39
N ALA A 581 -5.68 25.59 -14.46
CA ALA A 581 -5.30 26.28 -15.68
C ALA A 581 -6.53 26.89 -16.39
N ASP A 582 -7.62 26.12 -16.51
CA ASP A 582 -8.90 26.56 -17.05
C ASP A 582 -9.48 27.74 -16.26
N ALA A 583 -9.46 27.65 -14.92
CA ALA A 583 -9.96 28.74 -14.08
C ALA A 583 -9.15 30.02 -14.31
N ALA A 584 -7.82 29.93 -14.40
CA ALA A 584 -6.96 31.09 -14.61
C ALA A 584 -7.07 31.66 -16.03
N GLY A 585 -7.24 30.81 -17.05
CA GLY A 585 -7.31 31.21 -18.46
C GLY A 585 -8.69 31.70 -18.93
N GLU A 586 -9.77 31.14 -18.38
CA GLU A 586 -11.15 31.37 -18.83
C GLU A 586 -12.00 32.21 -17.87
N GLY A 587 -11.46 32.60 -16.71
CA GLY A 587 -12.13 33.47 -15.73
C GLY A 587 -13.01 32.73 -14.72
N GLY A 588 -12.52 31.60 -14.20
CA GLY A 588 -13.08 30.84 -13.08
C GLY A 588 -12.54 31.30 -11.71
N ASP A 589 -12.82 30.54 -10.66
CA ASP A 589 -12.29 30.80 -9.31
C ASP A 589 -10.95 30.07 -9.11
N VAL A 590 -9.86 30.78 -9.35
CA VAL A 590 -8.49 30.23 -9.22
C VAL A 590 -8.17 29.85 -7.77
N THR A 591 -8.73 30.57 -6.79
CA THR A 591 -8.49 30.28 -5.37
C THR A 591 -9.18 28.99 -4.94
N GLU A 592 -10.38 28.73 -5.44
CA GLU A 592 -11.07 27.45 -5.24
C GLU A 592 -10.31 26.30 -5.88
N ARG A 593 -9.88 26.45 -7.14
CA ARG A 593 -9.15 25.40 -7.85
C ARG A 593 -7.76 25.12 -7.27
N ALA A 594 -7.07 26.14 -6.75
CA ALA A 594 -5.81 25.94 -6.05
C ALA A 594 -5.95 25.05 -4.81
N ARG A 595 -7.07 25.17 -4.07
CA ARG A 595 -7.35 24.28 -2.93
C ARG A 595 -7.64 22.85 -3.38
N ALA A 596 -8.44 22.67 -4.42
CA ALA A 596 -8.72 21.34 -4.97
C ALA A 596 -7.43 20.66 -5.50
N PHE A 597 -6.53 21.44 -6.11
CA PHE A 597 -5.22 20.94 -6.51
C PHE A 597 -4.33 20.56 -5.32
N ASP A 598 -4.31 21.38 -4.26
CA ASP A 598 -3.56 21.07 -3.03
C ASP A 598 -4.02 19.75 -2.39
N ASP A 599 -5.33 19.50 -2.35
CA ASP A 599 -5.88 18.24 -1.84
C ASP A 599 -5.34 17.04 -2.65
N GLU A 600 -5.36 17.10 -3.99
CA GLU A 600 -4.81 16.02 -4.84
C GLU A 600 -3.27 15.93 -4.79
N ALA A 601 -2.56 17.05 -4.63
CA ALA A 601 -1.11 17.10 -4.49
C ALA A 601 -0.63 16.45 -3.20
N ILE A 602 -1.37 16.65 -2.10
CA ILE A 602 -1.12 15.99 -0.83
C ILE A 602 -1.37 14.49 -0.96
N GLU A 603 -2.50 14.07 -1.55
CA GLU A 603 -2.79 12.65 -1.76
C GLU A 603 -1.78 11.96 -2.69
N ALA A 604 -1.33 12.63 -3.75
CA ALA A 604 -0.24 12.17 -4.61
C ALA A 604 1.06 11.97 -3.83
N THR A 605 1.36 12.87 -2.87
CA THR A 605 2.53 12.73 -2.00
C THR A 605 2.44 11.47 -1.14
N TYR A 606 1.29 11.21 -0.49
CA TYR A 606 1.11 9.98 0.29
C TYR A 606 1.15 8.72 -0.59
N ALA A 607 0.61 8.75 -1.80
CA ALA A 607 0.66 7.63 -2.72
C ALA A 607 2.11 7.29 -3.09
N VAL A 608 2.90 8.28 -3.51
CA VAL A 608 4.30 8.06 -3.88
C VAL A 608 5.17 7.66 -2.70
N VAL A 609 5.02 8.33 -1.54
CA VAL A 609 5.78 7.98 -0.32
C VAL A 609 5.39 6.59 0.18
N GLY A 610 4.10 6.24 0.17
CA GLY A 610 3.62 4.91 0.56
C GLY A 610 4.06 3.80 -0.38
N ALA A 611 4.19 4.09 -1.68
CA ALA A 611 4.69 3.16 -2.69
C ALA A 611 6.22 3.13 -2.79
N ALA A 612 6.92 3.99 -2.05
CA ALA A 612 8.37 4.08 -2.08
C ALA A 612 9.00 2.87 -1.38
N GLY A 613 9.18 1.78 -2.13
CA GLY A 613 10.10 0.72 -1.75
C GLY A 613 11.47 1.31 -1.44
N GLY A 614 12.11 0.86 -0.37
CA GLY A 614 13.20 1.56 0.25
C GLY A 614 14.62 1.13 -0.11
N SER A 615 15.58 1.58 0.72
CA SER A 615 17.03 1.57 0.48
C SER A 615 17.69 0.20 0.31
N TYR A 616 16.95 -0.89 0.51
CA TYR A 616 17.45 -2.27 0.41
C TYR A 616 17.12 -2.96 -0.93
N SER A 617 16.80 -2.20 -1.98
CA SER A 617 16.49 -2.74 -3.32
C SER A 617 17.62 -3.59 -3.91
N ALA A 618 18.88 -3.28 -3.61
CA ALA A 618 20.03 -4.07 -4.07
C ALA A 618 20.11 -5.44 -3.36
N GLU A 619 19.87 -5.46 -2.05
CA GLU A 619 19.81 -6.67 -1.26
C GLU A 619 18.59 -7.52 -1.65
N ALA A 620 17.43 -6.89 -1.87
CA ALA A 620 16.24 -7.56 -2.39
C ALA A 620 16.46 -8.16 -3.78
N THR A 621 17.13 -7.43 -4.68
CA THR A 621 17.54 -7.93 -5.99
C THR A 621 18.41 -9.19 -5.84
N ALA A 622 19.38 -9.18 -4.91
CA ALA A 622 20.23 -10.34 -4.65
C ALA A 622 19.41 -11.55 -4.18
N VAL A 623 18.40 -11.35 -3.33
CA VAL A 623 17.49 -12.43 -2.90
C VAL A 623 16.74 -13.04 -4.09
N VAL A 624 16.20 -12.24 -5.01
CA VAL A 624 15.51 -12.75 -6.21
C VAL A 624 16.48 -13.45 -7.16
N GLN A 625 17.68 -12.91 -7.38
CA GLN A 625 18.70 -13.54 -8.21
C GLN A 625 19.17 -14.89 -7.63
N ASP A 626 19.37 -14.97 -6.31
CA ASP A 626 19.71 -16.22 -5.62
C ASP A 626 18.55 -17.22 -5.68
N THR A 627 17.31 -16.74 -5.59
CA THR A 627 16.11 -17.58 -5.72
C THR A 627 15.98 -18.15 -7.14
N PHE A 628 16.29 -17.36 -8.17
CA PHE A 628 16.33 -17.82 -9.54
C PHE A 628 17.47 -18.82 -9.78
N ALA A 629 18.67 -18.54 -9.27
CA ALA A 629 19.80 -19.47 -9.35
C ALA A 629 19.51 -20.81 -8.63
N HIS A 630 18.84 -20.74 -7.48
CA HIS A 630 18.35 -21.91 -6.75
C HIS A 630 17.40 -22.74 -7.60
N PHE A 631 16.40 -22.09 -8.22
CA PHE A 631 15.42 -22.76 -9.08
C PHE A 631 16.10 -23.49 -10.23
N GLU A 632 17.03 -22.83 -10.95
CA GLU A 632 17.76 -23.41 -12.10
C GLU A 632 18.52 -24.71 -11.77
N GLU A 633 19.01 -24.85 -10.54
CA GLU A 633 19.73 -26.05 -10.11
C GLU A 633 18.82 -27.09 -9.44
N ALA A 634 17.58 -26.72 -9.12
CA ALA A 634 16.64 -27.55 -8.38
C ALA A 634 15.97 -28.61 -9.27
N ARG A 635 15.69 -29.77 -8.67
CA ARG A 635 14.90 -30.83 -9.34
C ARG A 635 13.53 -30.35 -9.83
N VAL A 636 12.95 -29.35 -9.16
CA VAL A 636 11.63 -28.82 -9.49
C VAL A 636 11.61 -28.03 -10.80
N HIS A 637 12.74 -27.51 -11.27
CA HIS A 637 12.87 -26.89 -12.59
C HIS A 637 12.51 -27.89 -13.70
N ASP A 638 13.19 -29.05 -13.71
CA ASP A 638 12.91 -30.11 -14.68
C ASP A 638 11.45 -30.59 -14.55
N MET A 639 10.92 -30.68 -13.32
CA MET A 639 9.54 -31.10 -13.09
C MET A 639 8.52 -30.12 -13.66
N LEU A 640 8.76 -28.81 -13.53
CA LEU A 640 7.88 -27.77 -14.06
C LEU A 640 7.93 -27.73 -15.59
N GLU A 641 9.13 -27.76 -16.20
CA GLU A 641 9.29 -27.79 -17.66
C GLU A 641 8.59 -29.03 -18.28
N GLU A 642 8.70 -30.19 -17.61
CA GLU A 642 8.04 -31.43 -18.05
C GLU A 642 6.51 -31.40 -17.85
N ALA A 643 6.03 -30.75 -16.79
CA ALA A 643 4.61 -30.67 -16.46
C ALA A 643 3.85 -29.73 -17.40
N ASP A 644 4.35 -28.50 -17.58
CA ASP A 644 3.80 -27.52 -18.51
C ASP A 644 4.85 -26.48 -18.92
N LYS A 645 5.26 -26.54 -20.20
CA LYS A 645 6.27 -25.63 -20.74
C LYS A 645 5.83 -24.16 -20.78
N GLY A 646 4.53 -23.88 -20.92
CA GLY A 646 4.01 -22.52 -20.93
C GLY A 646 4.11 -21.89 -19.54
N VAL A 647 3.67 -22.63 -18.52
CA VAL A 647 3.75 -22.19 -17.11
C VAL A 647 5.20 -22.05 -16.66
N TYR A 648 6.10 -22.93 -17.12
CA TYR A 648 7.54 -22.78 -16.90
C TYR A 648 8.09 -21.46 -17.46
N GLU A 649 7.80 -21.15 -18.73
CA GLU A 649 8.28 -19.90 -19.36
C GLU A 649 7.70 -18.66 -18.68
N GLU A 650 6.44 -18.72 -18.21
CA GLU A 650 5.79 -17.65 -17.45
C GLU A 650 6.46 -17.44 -16.08
N PHE A 651 6.74 -18.52 -15.35
CA PHE A 651 7.41 -18.48 -14.05
C PHE A 651 8.82 -17.86 -14.14
N GLU A 652 9.62 -18.27 -15.13
CA GLU A 652 10.94 -17.67 -15.36
C GLU A 652 10.85 -16.19 -15.74
N THR A 653 9.90 -15.84 -16.63
CA THR A 653 9.70 -14.45 -17.05
C THR A 653 9.32 -13.57 -15.86
N ALA A 654 8.43 -14.05 -14.98
CA ALA A 654 8.03 -13.31 -13.80
C ALA A 654 9.20 -13.07 -12.82
N LEU A 655 10.12 -14.03 -12.67
CA LEU A 655 11.34 -13.84 -11.87
C LEU A 655 12.30 -12.80 -12.49
N ASP A 656 12.49 -12.82 -13.82
CA ASP A 656 13.36 -11.87 -14.54
C ASP A 656 12.79 -10.43 -14.50
N GLU A 657 11.47 -10.30 -14.69
CA GLU A 657 10.76 -9.04 -14.55
C GLU A 657 10.83 -8.52 -13.11
N TYR A 658 10.72 -9.41 -12.13
CA TYR A 658 10.80 -9.02 -10.73
C TYR A 658 12.20 -8.54 -10.33
N ALA A 659 13.26 -9.23 -10.76
CA ALA A 659 14.63 -8.75 -10.58
C ALA A 659 14.85 -7.39 -11.26
N SER A 660 14.31 -7.20 -12.46
CA SER A 660 14.40 -5.93 -13.19
C SER A 660 13.66 -4.79 -12.49
N ALA A 661 12.48 -5.05 -11.94
CA ALA A 661 11.71 -4.10 -11.15
C ALA A 661 12.50 -3.65 -9.92
N LEU A 662 13.09 -4.60 -9.17
CA LEU A 662 13.93 -4.32 -8.02
C LEU A 662 15.19 -3.51 -8.38
N GLU A 663 15.87 -3.83 -9.48
CA GLU A 663 17.04 -3.07 -9.96
C GLU A 663 16.68 -1.63 -10.36
N SER A 664 15.46 -1.42 -10.87
CA SER A 664 14.96 -0.11 -11.28
C SER A 664 14.35 0.70 -10.15
N GLY A 665 13.89 0.04 -9.08
CA GLY A 665 13.09 0.66 -8.01
C GLY A 665 11.65 1.01 -8.41
N SER A 666 11.17 0.56 -9.57
CA SER A 666 9.82 0.83 -10.07
C SER A 666 9.01 -0.47 -10.24
N ASP A 667 7.70 -0.40 -10.01
CA ASP A 667 6.74 -1.51 -10.16
C ASP A 667 7.06 -2.78 -9.35
N VAL A 668 7.79 -2.64 -8.24
CA VAL A 668 8.27 -3.77 -7.42
C VAL A 668 7.10 -4.63 -6.91
N ASP A 669 6.07 -4.01 -6.34
CA ASP A 669 4.92 -4.73 -5.79
C ASP A 669 4.12 -5.45 -6.87
N ALA A 670 3.90 -4.78 -8.01
CA ALA A 670 3.21 -5.37 -9.14
C ALA A 670 4.00 -6.57 -9.71
N ALA A 671 5.32 -6.48 -9.79
CA ALA A 671 6.17 -7.57 -10.24
C ALA A 671 6.21 -8.74 -9.23
N ALA A 672 6.26 -8.44 -7.92
CA ALA A 672 6.16 -9.44 -6.86
C ALA A 672 4.82 -10.19 -6.91
N GLU A 673 3.71 -9.48 -7.18
CA GLU A 673 2.38 -10.07 -7.31
C GLU A 673 2.28 -10.99 -8.54
N ARG A 674 2.84 -10.57 -9.69
CA ARG A 674 2.95 -11.41 -10.90
C ARG A 674 3.76 -12.67 -10.63
N PHE A 675 4.90 -12.54 -9.95
CA PHE A 675 5.70 -13.70 -9.53
C PHE A 675 4.92 -14.64 -8.61
N GLY A 676 4.23 -14.10 -7.60
CA GLY A 676 3.38 -14.89 -6.71
C GLY A 676 2.29 -15.66 -7.46
N THR A 677 1.63 -15.02 -8.44
CA THR A 677 0.64 -15.66 -9.31
C THR A 677 1.26 -16.78 -10.16
N ALA A 678 2.39 -16.52 -10.79
CA ALA A 678 3.10 -17.51 -11.60
C ALA A 678 3.56 -18.71 -10.75
N ALA A 679 3.97 -18.47 -9.51
CA ALA A 679 4.35 -19.52 -8.56
C ALA A 679 3.18 -20.44 -8.20
N VAL A 680 1.99 -19.89 -7.92
CA VAL A 680 0.77 -20.69 -7.70
C VAL A 680 0.46 -21.53 -8.94
N ARG A 681 0.50 -20.95 -10.14
CA ARG A 681 0.27 -21.70 -11.38
C ARG A 681 1.27 -22.84 -11.57
N ALA A 682 2.54 -22.59 -11.25
CA ALA A 682 3.58 -23.62 -11.27
C ALA A 682 3.29 -24.76 -10.28
N GLN A 683 2.82 -24.44 -9.07
CA GLN A 683 2.40 -25.44 -8.07
C GLN A 683 1.29 -26.34 -8.61
N PHE A 684 0.25 -25.76 -9.23
CA PHE A 684 -0.84 -26.51 -9.86
C PHE A 684 -0.37 -27.34 -11.06
N ALA A 685 0.54 -26.82 -11.89
CA ALA A 685 1.11 -27.55 -13.02
C ALA A 685 1.89 -28.79 -12.55
N VAL A 686 2.83 -28.62 -11.61
CA VAL A 686 3.61 -29.74 -11.04
C VAL A 686 2.70 -30.72 -10.27
N GLY A 687 1.66 -30.23 -9.60
CA GLY A 687 0.64 -31.05 -8.94
C GLY A 687 -0.15 -31.93 -9.91
N GLY A 688 -0.18 -31.57 -11.20
CA GLY A 688 -0.89 -32.30 -12.26
C GLY A 688 -2.29 -31.76 -12.58
N ALA A 689 -2.59 -30.52 -12.17
CA ALA A 689 -3.86 -29.85 -12.40
C ALA A 689 -3.70 -28.38 -12.89
N PRO A 690 -2.92 -28.11 -13.95
CA PRO A 690 -2.68 -26.74 -14.42
C PRO A 690 -3.96 -25.97 -14.77
N GLY A 691 -4.99 -26.65 -15.29
CA GLY A 691 -6.29 -26.02 -15.62
C GLY A 691 -7.20 -25.74 -14.43
N ALA A 692 -6.76 -26.05 -13.21
CA ALA A 692 -7.46 -25.75 -11.96
C ALA A 692 -6.79 -24.61 -11.18
N ALA A 693 -5.69 -24.05 -11.71
CA ALA A 693 -4.97 -22.96 -11.05
C ALA A 693 -5.89 -21.72 -10.93
N PRO A 694 -5.88 -21.04 -9.76
CA PRO A 694 -6.48 -19.73 -9.59
C PRO A 694 -6.04 -18.73 -10.67
N ALA A 695 -6.97 -17.90 -11.15
CA ALA A 695 -6.60 -16.75 -11.98
C ALA A 695 -6.07 -15.64 -11.07
N GLY A 696 -4.91 -15.06 -11.39
CA GLY A 696 -4.46 -13.81 -10.78
C GLY A 696 -4.96 -12.62 -11.61
N ASP A 697 -5.11 -11.46 -10.97
CA ASP A 697 -5.63 -10.23 -11.57
C ASP A 697 -4.78 -9.65 -12.73
N SER A 698 -3.62 -10.26 -13.03
CA SER A 698 -2.66 -9.76 -14.03
C SER A 698 -2.76 -10.37 -15.44
N GLU A 699 -3.72 -11.25 -15.72
CA GLU A 699 -3.98 -11.69 -17.10
C GLU A 699 -4.72 -10.59 -17.89
N THR A 700 -3.95 -9.64 -18.42
CA THR A 700 -4.37 -8.86 -19.59
C THR A 700 -4.36 -9.76 -20.83
N GLY A 701 -5.26 -10.75 -20.87
CA GLY A 701 -5.25 -11.74 -21.94
C GLY A 701 -6.11 -13.01 -21.81
N GLY A 702 -7.19 -13.06 -21.01
CA GLY A 702 -8.06 -14.26 -20.95
C GLY A 702 -9.51 -13.94 -20.58
N GLU A 703 -10.42 -14.23 -21.51
CA GLU A 703 -11.89 -14.06 -21.50
C GLU A 703 -12.56 -13.82 -20.14
N GLU A 704 -13.05 -12.59 -19.93
CA GLU A 704 -14.07 -12.23 -18.94
C GLU A 704 -15.22 -13.25 -18.95
N PRO A 705 -15.95 -13.50 -17.83
CA PRO A 705 -17.27 -14.11 -17.96
C PRO A 705 -18.03 -13.26 -18.99
N ASP A 706 -18.61 -13.86 -20.04
CA ASP A 706 -19.34 -13.14 -21.11
C ASP A 706 -20.46 -12.30 -20.46
N LEU A 707 -20.15 -11.09 -20.02
CA LEU A 707 -21.07 -10.15 -19.40
C LEU A 707 -21.86 -9.52 -20.53
N GLU A 708 -23.09 -9.96 -20.67
CA GLU A 708 -23.99 -9.50 -21.73
C GLU A 708 -24.94 -8.44 -21.17
N GLY A 709 -24.86 -7.21 -21.66
CA GLY A 709 -25.78 -6.16 -21.19
C GLY A 709 -27.24 -6.37 -21.57
N GLY A 710 -27.53 -6.97 -22.72
CA GLY A 710 -28.90 -7.19 -23.21
C GLY A 710 -29.45 -6.06 -24.09
N PRO A 711 -30.70 -6.16 -24.56
CA PRO A 711 -31.22 -5.38 -25.70
C PRO A 711 -31.40 -3.87 -25.43
N ASN A 712 -31.30 -3.43 -24.19
CA ASN A 712 -31.47 -2.04 -23.74
C ASN A 712 -30.20 -1.45 -23.11
N VAL A 713 -29.07 -2.16 -23.23
CA VAL A 713 -27.72 -1.64 -22.96
C VAL A 713 -27.06 -1.33 -24.30
N VAL A 714 -26.50 -0.14 -24.43
CA VAL A 714 -25.99 0.41 -25.68
C VAL A 714 -24.57 0.95 -25.48
N GLU A 715 -23.80 1.03 -26.56
CA GLU A 715 -22.47 1.64 -26.56
C GLU A 715 -22.59 3.17 -26.50
N GLY A 716 -21.90 3.77 -25.53
CA GLY A 716 -21.91 5.19 -25.22
C GLY A 716 -23.26 5.71 -24.71
N VAL A 717 -23.30 7.01 -24.41
CA VAL A 717 -24.55 7.72 -24.11
C VAL A 717 -25.21 8.12 -25.43
N PRO A 718 -26.45 7.70 -25.72
CA PRO A 718 -27.14 8.12 -26.93
C PRO A 718 -27.39 9.63 -27.00
N ASP A 719 -27.26 10.22 -28.19
CA ASP A 719 -27.52 11.65 -28.44
C ASP A 719 -28.97 12.08 -28.11
N ASP A 720 -29.90 11.13 -28.05
CA ASP A 720 -31.32 11.33 -27.74
C ASP A 720 -31.69 11.01 -26.29
N ALA A 721 -30.71 10.78 -25.40
CA ALA A 721 -30.94 10.78 -23.96
C ALA A 721 -31.17 12.22 -23.46
N ASP A 722 -32.25 12.44 -22.71
CA ASP A 722 -32.59 13.75 -22.14
C ASP A 722 -31.78 14.02 -20.86
N HIS A 723 -31.43 12.97 -20.12
CA HIS A 723 -30.66 13.04 -18.87
C HIS A 723 -29.66 11.88 -18.76
N VAL A 724 -28.59 12.09 -18.00
CA VAL A 724 -27.57 11.08 -17.71
C VAL A 724 -27.42 10.92 -16.20
N VAL A 725 -27.39 9.67 -15.76
CA VAL A 725 -26.97 9.25 -14.42
C VAL A 725 -25.65 8.52 -14.58
N GLU A 726 -24.61 8.95 -13.90
CA GLU A 726 -23.32 8.27 -13.89
C GLU A 726 -23.31 7.17 -12.83
N MET A 727 -22.86 5.98 -13.22
CA MET A 727 -22.61 4.85 -12.32
C MET A 727 -21.13 4.86 -11.95
N ARG A 728 -20.82 5.42 -10.78
CA ARG A 728 -19.49 5.42 -10.16
C ARG A 728 -19.24 4.08 -9.44
N ALA A 729 -18.10 3.92 -8.79
CA ALA A 729 -17.67 2.66 -8.19
C ALA A 729 -18.75 1.93 -7.36
N VAL A 730 -19.50 2.65 -6.50
CA VAL A 730 -20.61 2.08 -5.71
C VAL A 730 -21.79 3.06 -5.57
N ALA A 731 -21.99 3.99 -6.52
CA ALA A 731 -22.99 5.05 -6.40
C ALA A 731 -23.59 5.48 -7.75
N PHE A 732 -24.86 5.93 -7.71
CA PHE A 732 -25.51 6.63 -8.82
C PHE A 732 -25.40 8.15 -8.62
N GLU A 733 -24.99 8.88 -9.66
CA GLU A 733 -24.82 10.33 -9.63
C GLU A 733 -25.58 11.03 -10.77
N PRO A 734 -26.57 11.90 -10.47
CA PRO A 734 -27.12 12.15 -9.14
C PRO A 734 -27.90 10.92 -8.61
N ALA A 735 -27.95 10.75 -7.29
CA ALA A 735 -28.72 9.68 -6.65
C ALA A 735 -30.25 9.92 -6.73
N GLU A 736 -30.69 11.18 -6.83
CA GLU A 736 -32.08 11.57 -7.08
C GLU A 736 -32.13 12.47 -8.33
N LEU A 737 -32.93 12.08 -9.32
CA LEU A 737 -33.12 12.82 -10.57
C LEU A 737 -34.61 13.12 -10.78
N THR A 738 -34.96 14.38 -11.05
CA THR A 738 -36.33 14.76 -11.46
C THR A 738 -36.41 14.96 -12.96
N VAL A 739 -37.36 14.30 -13.63
CA VAL A 739 -37.54 14.31 -15.11
C VAL A 739 -39.01 14.57 -15.51
N GLU A 740 -39.25 14.99 -16.75
CA GLU A 740 -40.61 15.11 -17.29
C GLU A 740 -41.13 13.76 -17.79
N GLN A 741 -42.45 13.53 -17.73
CA GLN A 741 -43.07 12.37 -18.37
C GLN A 741 -42.73 12.30 -19.87
N GLY A 742 -42.08 11.20 -20.27
CA GLY A 742 -41.61 10.94 -21.63
C GLY A 742 -40.11 11.14 -21.83
N ASP A 743 -39.38 11.63 -20.83
CA ASP A 743 -37.92 11.78 -20.88
C ASP A 743 -37.22 10.42 -20.87
N THR A 744 -36.09 10.34 -21.57
CA THR A 744 -35.19 9.20 -21.59
C THR A 744 -33.97 9.46 -20.72
N VAL A 745 -33.72 8.56 -19.77
CA VAL A 745 -32.55 8.60 -18.88
C VAL A 745 -31.56 7.53 -19.33
N ALA A 746 -30.28 7.92 -19.43
CA ALA A 746 -29.16 7.02 -19.66
C ALA A 746 -28.33 6.83 -18.39
N TRP A 747 -28.14 5.59 -17.96
CA TRP A 747 -27.22 5.24 -16.89
C TRP A 747 -25.89 4.84 -17.52
N LYS A 748 -24.89 5.72 -17.43
CA LYS A 748 -23.56 5.58 -18.03
C LYS A 748 -22.62 4.90 -17.04
N HIS A 749 -21.90 3.86 -17.45
CA HIS A 749 -20.78 3.35 -16.66
C HIS A 749 -19.67 4.41 -16.62
N ALA A 750 -19.32 4.88 -15.42
CA ALA A 750 -18.37 5.97 -15.21
C ALA A 750 -17.12 5.53 -14.43
N ALA A 751 -17.24 4.60 -13.47
CA ALA A 751 -16.10 4.03 -12.74
C ALA A 751 -16.46 2.71 -12.04
N GLY A 752 -15.43 1.92 -11.71
CA GLY A 752 -15.52 0.65 -10.98
C GLY A 752 -16.02 -0.54 -11.81
N GLU A 753 -16.38 -1.62 -11.11
CA GLU A 753 -16.87 -2.88 -11.69
C GLU A 753 -18.13 -2.69 -12.58
N PRO A 754 -18.49 -3.66 -13.43
CA PRO A 754 -19.75 -3.63 -14.19
C PRO A 754 -20.97 -3.46 -13.28
N HIS A 755 -21.93 -2.64 -13.71
CA HIS A 755 -23.13 -2.33 -12.94
C HIS A 755 -24.38 -2.93 -13.60
N ASN A 756 -25.49 -2.94 -12.89
CA ASN A 756 -26.80 -3.06 -13.53
C ASN A 756 -27.78 -2.05 -12.92
N VAL A 757 -28.94 -1.89 -13.55
CA VAL A 757 -29.97 -0.97 -13.07
C VAL A 757 -31.26 -1.75 -12.98
N VAL A 758 -31.78 -1.91 -11.77
CA VAL A 758 -32.94 -2.76 -11.48
C VAL A 758 -33.95 -1.97 -10.66
N ALA A 759 -35.17 -1.81 -11.17
CA ALA A 759 -36.23 -1.15 -10.41
C ALA A 759 -36.71 -2.04 -9.25
N TYR A 760 -37.03 -1.43 -8.11
CA TYR A 760 -37.72 -2.13 -7.01
C TYR A 760 -39.17 -2.41 -7.41
N ALA A 761 -39.53 -3.69 -7.57
CA ALA A 761 -40.83 -4.06 -8.12
C ALA A 761 -42.01 -3.60 -7.22
N ASP A 762 -41.81 -3.56 -5.91
CA ASP A 762 -42.82 -3.19 -4.92
C ASP A 762 -42.97 -1.67 -4.71
N GLU A 763 -42.05 -0.86 -5.28
CA GLU A 763 -41.99 0.59 -5.10
C GLU A 763 -42.34 1.38 -6.37
N LEU A 764 -42.60 0.68 -7.48
CA LEU A 764 -43.04 1.30 -8.73
C LEU A 764 -44.42 1.98 -8.59
N PRO A 765 -44.64 3.13 -9.26
CA PRO A 765 -45.94 3.81 -9.26
C PRO A 765 -47.08 2.95 -9.85
N ASP A 766 -48.31 3.19 -9.37
CA ASP A 766 -49.51 2.50 -9.85
C ASP A 766 -49.66 2.61 -11.38
N GLY A 767 -49.47 1.49 -12.08
CA GLY A 767 -49.59 1.41 -13.54
C GLY A 767 -48.29 1.55 -14.33
N ALA A 768 -47.14 1.73 -13.66
CA ALA A 768 -45.83 1.66 -14.30
C ALA A 768 -45.54 0.23 -14.79
N THR A 769 -44.80 0.12 -15.89
CA THR A 769 -44.28 -1.16 -16.39
C THR A 769 -42.91 -1.41 -15.75
N TYR A 770 -42.63 -2.66 -15.38
CA TYR A 770 -41.34 -3.04 -14.80
C TYR A 770 -40.18 -2.76 -15.78
N TRP A 771 -39.03 -2.36 -15.25
CA TRP A 771 -37.84 -2.03 -16.03
C TRP A 771 -36.55 -2.42 -15.30
N ALA A 772 -35.59 -2.91 -16.09
CA ALA A 772 -34.23 -3.21 -15.67
C ALA A 772 -33.29 -3.24 -16.90
N SER A 773 -31.99 -3.05 -16.69
CA SER A 773 -30.96 -3.40 -17.69
C SER A 773 -31.01 -4.90 -17.97
N GLY A 774 -30.72 -5.32 -19.20
CA GLY A 774 -30.94 -6.71 -19.65
C GLY A 774 -32.33 -6.99 -20.22
N GLY A 775 -33.27 -6.06 -20.05
CA GLY A 775 -34.63 -6.18 -20.62
C GLY A 775 -35.51 -7.20 -19.90
N PHE A 776 -35.25 -7.43 -18.60
CA PHE A 776 -36.02 -8.35 -17.77
C PHE A 776 -37.42 -7.81 -17.44
N GLU A 777 -38.40 -8.71 -17.30
CA GLU A 777 -39.81 -8.36 -17.03
C GLU A 777 -40.17 -8.37 -15.53
N SER A 778 -39.21 -8.67 -14.63
CA SER A 778 -39.39 -8.71 -13.17
C SER A 778 -38.07 -8.62 -12.40
N GLU A 779 -38.11 -8.14 -11.16
CA GLU A 779 -36.94 -8.01 -10.28
C GLU A 779 -36.22 -9.35 -10.03
N ASP A 780 -36.96 -10.42 -9.72
CA ASP A 780 -36.37 -11.76 -9.53
C ASP A 780 -35.56 -12.21 -10.76
N ALA A 781 -36.06 -11.91 -11.96
CA ALA A 781 -35.38 -12.28 -13.21
C ALA A 781 -34.15 -11.41 -13.50
N ALA A 782 -34.14 -10.15 -13.05
CA ALA A 782 -32.97 -9.28 -13.16
C ALA A 782 -31.87 -9.69 -12.18
N ARG A 783 -32.24 -10.11 -10.96
CA ARG A 783 -31.30 -10.66 -9.96
C ARG A 783 -30.72 -12.00 -10.43
N GLU A 784 -31.55 -12.94 -10.89
CA GLU A 784 -31.09 -14.19 -11.50
C GLU A 784 -30.26 -13.92 -12.77
N GLY A 785 -30.66 -12.94 -13.58
CA GLY A 785 -29.92 -12.52 -14.77
C GLY A 785 -28.49 -12.09 -14.43
N TRP A 786 -28.33 -11.25 -13.40
CA TRP A 786 -27.03 -10.83 -12.91
C TRP A 786 -26.15 -12.01 -12.47
N GLU A 787 -26.70 -12.97 -11.71
CA GLU A 787 -26.00 -14.20 -11.32
C GLU A 787 -25.54 -15.05 -12.51
N ASN A 788 -26.13 -14.86 -13.70
CA ASN A 788 -25.78 -15.52 -14.96
C ASN A 788 -25.01 -14.61 -15.94
N GLY A 789 -24.49 -13.46 -15.48
CA GLY A 789 -23.72 -12.53 -16.30
C GLY A 789 -24.54 -11.69 -17.28
N GLN A 790 -25.84 -11.51 -17.03
CA GLN A 790 -26.75 -10.79 -17.93
C GLN A 790 -27.24 -9.48 -17.31
N GLY A 791 -27.49 -8.47 -18.14
CA GLY A 791 -27.95 -7.16 -17.71
C GLY A 791 -26.84 -6.19 -17.27
N ALA A 792 -25.57 -6.57 -17.50
CA ALA A 792 -24.40 -5.78 -17.12
C ALA A 792 -24.19 -4.55 -18.02
N VAL A 793 -23.88 -3.41 -17.42
CA VAL A 793 -23.46 -2.19 -18.09
C VAL A 793 -21.99 -2.00 -17.77
N GLN A 794 -21.16 -2.13 -18.79
CA GLN A 794 -19.69 -2.15 -18.68
C GLN A 794 -19.09 -0.81 -19.11
N SER A 795 -17.77 -0.67 -18.96
CA SER A 795 -17.04 0.51 -19.43
C SER A 795 -17.35 0.81 -20.90
N GLY A 796 -17.62 2.08 -21.19
CA GLY A 796 -18.06 2.53 -22.51
C GLY A 796 -19.53 2.27 -22.83
N GLN A 797 -20.32 1.62 -21.97
CA GLN A 797 -21.74 1.33 -22.19
C GLN A 797 -22.67 2.22 -21.37
N SER A 798 -23.94 2.23 -21.75
CA SER A 798 -25.03 2.85 -21.00
C SER A 798 -26.31 2.02 -21.06
N TYR A 799 -27.06 1.96 -19.96
CA TYR A 799 -28.44 1.47 -19.95
C TYR A 799 -29.40 2.63 -20.24
N VAL A 800 -30.45 2.42 -21.04
CA VAL A 800 -31.44 3.47 -21.35
C VAL A 800 -32.88 3.09 -21.02
N HIS A 801 -33.62 4.02 -20.42
CA HIS A 801 -35.04 3.88 -20.12
C HIS A 801 -35.83 5.18 -20.33
N THR A 802 -37.02 5.08 -20.93
CA THR A 802 -37.95 6.21 -21.12
C THR A 802 -39.11 6.11 -20.12
N PHE A 803 -39.30 7.15 -19.31
CA PHE A 803 -40.28 7.14 -18.22
C PHE A 803 -41.67 7.67 -18.65
N GLU A 804 -42.64 6.77 -18.78
CA GLU A 804 -44.01 7.11 -19.24
C GLU A 804 -45.03 7.32 -18.09
N THR A 805 -44.68 6.95 -16.86
CA THR A 805 -45.60 6.98 -15.70
C THR A 805 -45.09 7.93 -14.63
N ALA A 806 -45.91 8.92 -14.26
CA ALA A 806 -45.58 9.87 -13.20
C ALA A 806 -45.53 9.21 -11.82
N GLY A 807 -44.62 9.67 -10.97
CA GLY A 807 -44.35 9.12 -9.64
C GLY A 807 -42.86 8.89 -9.39
N GLU A 808 -42.54 8.39 -8.20
CA GLU A 808 -41.18 8.02 -7.80
C GLU A 808 -40.88 6.60 -8.27
N HIS A 809 -39.77 6.41 -8.97
CA HIS A 809 -39.26 5.10 -9.39
C HIS A 809 -37.92 4.86 -8.70
N GLU A 810 -37.93 4.06 -7.63
CA GLU A 810 -36.72 3.64 -6.92
C GLU A 810 -36.05 2.45 -7.64
N TYR A 811 -34.72 2.46 -7.67
CA TYR A 811 -33.92 1.45 -8.35
C TYR A 811 -32.57 1.24 -7.65
N PHE A 812 -31.91 0.14 -7.97
CA PHE A 812 -30.65 -0.26 -7.35
C PHE A 812 -29.74 -1.01 -8.34
N CYS A 813 -28.47 -1.16 -7.95
CA CYS A 813 -27.51 -2.04 -8.60
C CYS A 813 -27.41 -3.35 -7.79
N VAL A 814 -27.68 -4.50 -8.40
CA VAL A 814 -27.72 -5.83 -7.75
C VAL A 814 -26.42 -6.17 -6.99
N PRO A 815 -25.21 -6.08 -7.58
CA PRO A 815 -23.97 -6.39 -6.85
C PRO A 815 -23.69 -5.41 -5.71
N HIS A 816 -24.13 -4.15 -5.84
CA HIS A 816 -23.76 -3.06 -4.94
C HIS A 816 -24.92 -2.57 -4.04
N GLU A 817 -26.05 -3.28 -4.02
CA GLU A 817 -27.23 -2.93 -3.22
C GLU A 817 -26.89 -2.90 -1.72
N ALA A 818 -26.11 -3.88 -1.26
CA ALA A 818 -25.67 -3.97 0.13
C ALA A 818 -24.73 -2.82 0.54
N ALA A 819 -24.02 -2.23 -0.44
CA ALA A 819 -23.18 -1.05 -0.27
C ALA A 819 -23.98 0.27 -0.34
N GLY A 820 -25.27 0.21 -0.67
CA GLY A 820 -26.16 1.37 -0.72
C GLY A 820 -26.23 2.04 -2.09
N MET A 821 -25.84 1.34 -3.17
CA MET A 821 -25.99 1.85 -4.54
C MET A 821 -27.46 1.81 -5.00
N VAL A 822 -28.22 2.78 -4.50
CA VAL A 822 -29.65 3.00 -4.77
C VAL A 822 -29.87 4.38 -5.36
N GLY A 823 -30.89 4.53 -6.19
CA GLY A 823 -31.26 5.80 -6.79
C GLY A 823 -32.77 5.95 -6.96
N THR A 824 -33.20 7.17 -7.26
CA THR A 824 -34.61 7.52 -7.43
C THR A 824 -34.79 8.43 -8.64
N VAL A 825 -35.67 8.05 -9.57
CA VAL A 825 -36.17 8.95 -10.62
C VAL A 825 -37.57 9.44 -10.25
N VAL A 826 -37.73 10.75 -10.08
CA VAL A 826 -39.01 11.41 -9.84
C VAL A 826 -39.56 11.92 -11.17
N VAL A 827 -40.70 11.39 -11.62
CA VAL A 827 -41.32 11.74 -12.91
C VAL A 827 -42.54 12.64 -12.68
N GLU A 828 -42.52 13.87 -13.21
CA GLU A 828 -43.59 14.88 -13.04
C GLU A 828 -44.49 15.11 -14.27
#